data_AF-A0A949RMC2-F1
#
_entry.id   AF-A0A949RMC2-F1
#
_cell.length_a   1.000
_cell.length_b   1.000
_cell.length_c   1.000
_cell.angle_alpha   90.00
_cell.angle_beta   90.00
_cell.angle_gamma   90.00
#
_symmetry.space_group_name_H-M   'P 1'
#
loop_
_entity.id
_entity.type
_entity.pdbx_description
1 polymer ?
#
loop_
_entity_poly.entity_id
_entity_poly.type
_entity_poly.pdbx_seq_one_letter_code
_entity_poly.pdbx_strand_id
1 'polypeptide(L)'
;MQAAVPPPPPRRPVSRRHRRIAWTASTLAALVLISGLVAWRIHKDNEPEQYTPGEASEDVTSVISEQGRRGGAVEQARTEVSSRKADALRDAGRPLPAGAPAPRFTDVTKEAGLGGFRQFEGARTSQLPEDMGSGLAWGDFDNDGNDDLFVVSGGGGLNLPDRQLAASKLYRNVGEGRFEEQGFPETRIRGMAAAWGDYNNDGRLDLIVTGYDTILLFRNDGGRFVRDTRFPSPKGFWSGAAWGDYNRDGLPDLYICGYVKYVVGKGDAASISQQFGKEVPFTLNPASYEPERNLLYRNNGGGSFTEVARELGVANAEGRSLSGLWHDFDGDGWLDLYVANDISENRLYLNRRGKFVDSGRSAWVEEYRGSMGLAAGDFDRDGDDDLFISHWIAQQYALYQSLLSEQKEAGEKTELHFTDVSEVRGIGQPSMQMIGWGASFADFDSDGWLDLAVANGSTFEVKESRRQLAAMPSFLFWNARGQFFHDLAPWNQSLGQPHVSRGLAVADFDNDGSMDIAMVDHGEGVRLLRNDMPHGNWAEIRLHSRTGKGAVSGFGDGAVLTAWAGAVPLRRTITSASYLSQDSRRAHFGLGAASKIDRLEVRWGNGRVETWTDLAANHIWEITEGEREARQFAPRGPAGQHPVVRFWEKQRAAMDAMKREHDPAKAARLFREALEMDPRHEDSLYYLANCLAAGGDAAGAVAELEKLARVNPQSHRALQRKGELLASSATSRAQFLAARAPLEAALRLNSEETGTLVLLGEVDLALGDLRTADQQFTHACQANARAANAWFLRGYIAWRRKDEREAAAMLAAARKALGPDWKPRGAALEGDVKRSMYKEAGFLNVFAEEWDGSAVPGRAYAPLEEYLRRFRR
;
A
#
# COMPACT_ATOMS: atom_id res chain seq x y z
N MET A 1 -10.53 36.61 -108.50
CA MET A 1 -11.71 37.06 -107.72
C MET A 1 -12.11 35.91 -106.81
N GLN A 2 -12.27 36.21 -105.51
CA GLN A 2 -12.56 35.27 -104.41
C GLN A 2 -11.47 34.23 -104.10
N ALA A 3 -10.84 34.40 -102.94
CA ALA A 3 -10.36 33.29 -102.12
C ALA A 3 -10.54 33.69 -100.64
N ALA A 4 -11.21 32.83 -99.90
CA ALA A 4 -11.74 33.06 -98.56
C ALA A 4 -10.64 33.29 -97.50
N VAL A 5 -10.92 34.23 -96.58
CA VAL A 5 -10.12 34.52 -95.39
C VAL A 5 -10.46 33.49 -94.29
N PRO A 6 -9.46 32.84 -93.65
CA PRO A 6 -9.69 31.71 -92.75
C PRO A 6 -10.11 32.14 -91.32
N PRO A 7 -10.75 31.24 -90.54
CA PRO A 7 -11.07 31.49 -89.13
C PRO A 7 -9.82 31.46 -88.23
N PRO A 8 -9.89 32.08 -87.03
CA PRO A 8 -8.78 32.11 -86.08
C PRO A 8 -8.42 30.70 -85.56
N PRO A 9 -7.15 30.46 -85.19
CA PRO A 9 -6.66 29.14 -84.83
C PRO A 9 -7.31 28.58 -83.55
N PRO A 10 -7.47 27.26 -83.45
CA PRO A 10 -8.00 26.59 -82.26
C PRO A 10 -7.06 26.81 -81.05
N ARG A 11 -7.67 27.08 -79.88
CA ARG A 11 -6.95 27.25 -78.61
C ARG A 11 -6.09 26.02 -78.33
N ARG A 12 -4.77 26.23 -78.15
CA ARG A 12 -3.78 25.18 -77.90
C ARG A 12 -4.14 24.34 -76.68
N PRO A 13 -3.91 23.01 -76.70
CA PRO A 13 -4.09 22.17 -75.52
C PRO A 13 -3.06 22.54 -74.44
N VAL A 14 -3.55 22.80 -73.23
CA VAL A 14 -2.73 23.12 -72.04
C VAL A 14 -1.70 22.01 -71.80
N SER A 15 -0.41 22.37 -71.76
CA SER A 15 0.69 21.41 -71.63
C SER A 15 0.62 20.62 -70.31
N ARG A 16 1.10 19.37 -70.29
CA ARG A 16 1.13 18.52 -69.08
C ARG A 16 1.82 19.20 -67.89
N ARG A 17 2.78 20.08 -68.15
CA ARG A 17 3.48 20.88 -67.13
C ARG A 17 2.56 21.92 -66.48
N HIS A 18 1.72 22.60 -67.26
CA HIS A 18 0.70 23.51 -66.73
C HIS A 18 -0.41 22.78 -66.00
N ARG A 19 -0.80 21.57 -66.43
CA ARG A 19 -1.76 20.74 -65.66
C ARG A 19 -1.17 20.29 -64.33
N ARG A 20 0.13 19.92 -64.28
CA ARG A 20 0.78 19.58 -63.01
C ARG A 20 0.90 20.78 -62.09
N ILE A 21 1.31 21.95 -62.59
CA ILE A 21 1.40 23.18 -61.79
C ILE A 21 0.02 23.63 -61.30
N ALA A 22 -1.00 23.58 -62.15
CA ALA A 22 -2.37 23.89 -61.75
C ALA A 22 -2.89 22.87 -60.73
N TRP A 23 -2.56 21.59 -60.87
CA TRP A 23 -2.94 20.56 -59.91
C TRP A 23 -2.21 20.74 -58.58
N THR A 24 -0.87 20.90 -58.54
CA THR A 24 -0.16 21.18 -57.29
C THR A 24 -0.58 22.49 -56.65
N ALA A 25 -0.85 23.55 -57.42
CA ALA A 25 -1.39 24.80 -56.88
C ALA A 25 -2.80 24.61 -56.32
N SER A 26 -3.64 23.81 -56.97
CA SER A 26 -4.98 23.47 -56.47
C SER A 26 -4.90 22.58 -55.23
N THR A 27 -3.96 21.64 -55.16
CA THR A 27 -3.74 20.78 -53.99
C THR A 27 -3.16 21.57 -52.82
N LEU A 28 -2.25 22.52 -53.08
CA LEU A 28 -1.73 23.45 -52.05
C LEU A 28 -2.82 24.40 -51.58
N ALA A 29 -3.64 24.96 -52.48
CA ALA A 29 -4.77 25.79 -52.10
C ALA A 29 -5.82 24.99 -51.31
N ALA A 30 -6.08 23.74 -51.70
CA ALA A 30 -6.96 22.83 -50.96
C ALA A 30 -6.38 22.44 -49.60
N LEU A 31 -5.08 22.18 -49.50
CA LEU A 31 -4.41 21.90 -48.22
C LEU A 31 -4.41 23.14 -47.32
N VAL A 32 -4.15 24.34 -47.84
CA VAL A 32 -4.24 25.58 -47.07
C VAL A 32 -5.69 25.87 -46.65
N LEU A 33 -6.67 25.58 -47.51
CA LEU A 33 -8.10 25.69 -47.17
C LEU A 33 -8.52 24.64 -46.14
N ILE A 34 -8.04 23.40 -46.23
CA ILE A 34 -8.31 22.34 -45.25
C ILE A 34 -7.61 22.66 -43.94
N SER A 35 -6.34 23.06 -43.94
CA SER A 35 -5.62 23.50 -42.75
C SER A 35 -6.25 24.75 -42.14
N GLY A 36 -6.75 25.67 -42.96
CA GLY A 36 -7.50 26.84 -42.53
C GLY A 36 -8.89 26.50 -41.97
N LEU A 37 -9.58 25.52 -42.57
CA LEU A 37 -10.85 24.98 -42.07
C LEU A 37 -10.66 24.16 -40.80
N VAL A 38 -9.57 23.40 -40.69
CA VAL A 38 -9.19 22.64 -39.49
C VAL A 38 -8.73 23.61 -38.41
N ALA A 39 -7.94 24.64 -38.71
CA ALA A 39 -7.57 25.68 -37.76
C ALA A 39 -8.79 26.53 -37.35
N TRP A 40 -9.70 26.85 -38.25
CA TRP A 40 -10.96 27.54 -37.94
C TRP A 40 -11.92 26.64 -37.16
N ARG A 41 -11.96 25.34 -37.45
CA ARG A 41 -12.74 24.34 -36.71
C ARG A 41 -12.15 24.14 -35.32
N ILE A 42 -10.83 24.02 -35.18
CA ILE A 42 -10.12 24.00 -33.90
C ILE A 42 -10.32 25.32 -33.17
N HIS A 43 -10.32 26.47 -33.85
CA HIS A 43 -10.56 27.77 -33.24
C HIS A 43 -12.02 27.96 -32.81
N LYS A 44 -12.98 27.41 -33.55
CA LYS A 44 -14.42 27.47 -33.23
C LYS A 44 -14.85 26.42 -32.19
N ASP A 45 -14.22 25.25 -32.21
CA ASP A 45 -14.41 24.18 -31.22
C ASP A 45 -13.57 24.46 -29.95
N ASN A 46 -12.54 25.32 -30.03
CA ASN A 46 -11.80 25.91 -28.90
C ASN A 46 -12.05 27.43 -28.76
N GLU A 47 -13.18 27.94 -29.27
CA GLU A 47 -13.63 29.27 -28.83
C GLU A 47 -13.94 29.05 -27.35
N PRO A 48 -13.19 29.68 -26.42
CA PRO A 48 -13.52 29.54 -25.01
C PRO A 48 -14.97 30.01 -24.90
N GLU A 49 -15.86 29.11 -24.48
CA GLU A 49 -17.12 29.56 -23.90
C GLU A 49 -16.70 30.65 -22.92
N GLN A 50 -17.17 31.87 -23.15
CA GLN A 50 -17.00 32.94 -22.19
C GLN A 50 -17.66 32.43 -20.92
N TYR A 51 -16.84 31.91 -20.01
CA TYR A 51 -17.27 31.51 -18.70
C TYR A 51 -17.93 32.73 -18.10
N THR A 52 -19.25 32.68 -18.04
CA THR A 52 -20.06 33.67 -17.34
C THR A 52 -20.19 33.08 -15.94
N PRO A 53 -19.52 33.62 -14.91
CA PRO A 53 -19.61 33.06 -13.56
C PRO A 53 -21.07 33.18 -13.10
N GLY A 54 -21.79 32.06 -13.02
CA GLY A 54 -23.18 32.06 -12.57
C GLY A 54 -23.98 30.79 -12.87
N GLU A 55 -23.94 30.28 -14.09
CA GLU A 55 -24.98 29.34 -14.56
C GLU A 55 -24.81 27.87 -14.10
N ALA A 56 -23.62 27.45 -13.65
CA ALA A 56 -23.43 26.13 -13.04
C ALA A 56 -23.66 26.09 -11.52
N SER A 57 -23.95 27.24 -10.88
CA SER A 57 -24.14 27.31 -9.41
C SER A 57 -25.59 27.46 -8.96
N GLU A 58 -26.52 27.80 -9.87
CA GLU A 58 -27.93 27.95 -9.54
C GLU A 58 -28.65 26.61 -9.33
N ASP A 59 -28.24 25.54 -10.03
CA ASP A 59 -28.86 24.21 -9.90
C ASP A 59 -28.39 23.39 -8.68
N VAL A 60 -27.33 23.84 -8.00
CA VAL A 60 -26.88 23.23 -6.73
C VAL A 60 -27.39 23.99 -5.51
N THR A 61 -27.83 25.24 -5.67
CA THR A 61 -28.41 26.04 -4.57
C THR A 61 -29.95 26.05 -4.52
N SER A 62 -30.64 25.68 -5.60
CA SER A 62 -32.11 25.73 -5.68
C SER A 62 -32.84 24.50 -5.11
N VAL A 63 -32.17 23.36 -4.92
CA VAL A 63 -32.82 22.11 -4.45
C VAL A 63 -32.92 21.99 -2.90
N ILE A 64 -32.39 22.96 -2.15
CA ILE A 64 -32.40 22.92 -0.66
C ILE A 64 -33.29 24.02 -0.04
N SER A 65 -33.89 24.91 -0.83
CA SER A 65 -34.64 26.06 -0.30
C SER A 65 -36.12 25.81 0.02
N GLU A 66 -36.69 24.62 -0.20
CA GLU A 66 -38.13 24.38 0.00
C GLU A 66 -38.56 23.57 1.23
N GLN A 67 -37.65 23.23 2.16
CA GLN A 67 -38.04 22.57 3.44
C GLN A 67 -37.68 23.36 4.70
N GLY A 68 -37.71 24.69 4.60
CA GLY A 68 -37.66 25.58 5.76
C GLY A 68 -39.05 26.03 6.23
N ARG A 69 -39.81 25.18 6.92
CA ARG A 69 -40.92 25.68 7.77
C ARG A 69 -41.40 24.68 8.84
N ARG A 70 -40.69 24.65 9.97
CA ARG A 70 -41.24 24.66 11.35
C ARG A 70 -40.10 24.52 12.35
N GLY A 71 -39.94 25.53 13.20
CA GLY A 71 -38.89 25.58 14.22
C GLY A 71 -39.25 24.86 15.51
N GLY A 72 -38.23 24.67 16.36
CA GLY A 72 -38.41 24.35 17.77
C GLY A 72 -37.22 23.65 18.42
N ALA A 73 -36.53 24.41 19.29
CA ALA A 73 -35.79 23.99 20.49
C ALA A 73 -34.42 23.28 20.37
N VAL A 74 -33.50 23.86 21.16
CA VAL A 74 -32.13 23.45 21.47
C VAL A 74 -32.15 22.37 22.56
N GLU A 75 -31.55 21.20 22.34
CA GLU A 75 -30.68 20.50 23.32
C GLU A 75 -29.96 19.29 22.68
N GLN A 76 -28.83 18.95 23.31
CA GLN A 76 -27.82 17.92 23.01
C GLN A 76 -28.34 16.62 22.37
N ALA A 77 -27.79 16.27 21.20
CA ALA A 77 -27.71 14.87 20.76
C ALA A 77 -26.53 14.69 19.80
N ARG A 78 -25.72 13.66 20.08
CA ARG A 78 -24.78 13.05 19.15
C ARG A 78 -25.51 12.76 17.83
N THR A 79 -25.14 13.44 16.76
CA THR A 79 -25.77 13.24 15.46
C THR A 79 -25.16 12.00 14.80
N GLU A 80 -25.88 10.89 14.88
CA GLU A 80 -25.93 9.90 13.80
C GLU A 80 -26.20 10.67 12.49
N VAL A 81 -25.18 10.76 11.64
CA VAL A 81 -25.36 11.29 10.29
C VAL A 81 -26.22 10.29 9.52
N SER A 82 -27.44 10.73 9.23
CA SER A 82 -28.44 10.00 8.47
C SER A 82 -27.85 9.49 7.15
N SER A 83 -27.91 8.18 6.98
CA SER A 83 -27.51 7.39 5.82
C SER A 83 -28.42 7.57 4.59
N ARG A 84 -28.66 8.81 4.13
CA ARG A 84 -29.46 9.07 2.91
C ARG A 84 -28.95 10.23 2.07
N LYS A 85 -27.79 10.00 1.46
CA LYS A 85 -27.49 10.06 0.02
C LYS A 85 -26.01 9.74 -0.08
N ALA A 86 -25.70 8.50 -0.44
CA ALA A 86 -24.34 8.09 -0.73
C ALA A 86 -23.78 9.02 -1.80
N ASP A 87 -22.63 9.65 -1.50
CA ASP A 87 -21.82 10.38 -2.47
C ASP A 87 -21.60 9.53 -3.71
N ALA A 88 -21.49 10.18 -4.87
CA ALA A 88 -21.09 9.53 -6.13
C ALA A 88 -19.70 8.86 -6.09
N LEU A 89 -18.97 8.98 -4.97
CA LEU A 89 -17.69 8.31 -4.68
C LEU A 89 -17.81 7.11 -3.72
N ARG A 90 -19.03 6.79 -3.25
CA ARG A 90 -19.32 5.58 -2.45
C ARG A 90 -20.47 4.82 -3.11
N ASP A 91 -20.25 4.35 -4.32
CA ASP A 91 -21.18 3.44 -4.98
C ASP A 91 -21.05 2.04 -4.36
N ALA A 92 -21.89 1.74 -3.36
CA ALA A 92 -21.91 0.50 -2.59
C ALA A 92 -22.24 -0.77 -3.42
N GLY A 93 -22.09 -0.72 -4.75
CA GLY A 93 -22.27 -1.82 -5.69
C GLY A 93 -21.25 -1.86 -6.84
N ARG A 94 -20.24 -0.99 -6.89
CA ARG A 94 -19.21 -1.06 -7.94
C ARG A 94 -18.26 -2.25 -7.68
N PRO A 95 -18.13 -3.20 -8.61
CA PRO A 95 -17.17 -4.28 -8.45
C PRO A 95 -15.75 -3.72 -8.42
N LEU A 96 -14.86 -4.38 -7.67
CA LEU A 96 -13.43 -4.09 -7.74
C LEU A 96 -12.95 -4.21 -9.21
N PRO A 97 -11.94 -3.42 -9.62
CA PRO A 97 -11.31 -3.61 -10.91
C PRO A 97 -10.86 -5.06 -11.10
N ALA A 98 -10.92 -5.55 -12.34
CA ALA A 98 -10.59 -6.94 -12.63
C ALA A 98 -9.11 -7.21 -12.27
N GLY A 99 -8.88 -8.21 -11.41
CA GLY A 99 -7.54 -8.59 -10.96
C GLY A 99 -7.01 -7.77 -9.78
N ALA A 100 -7.69 -6.69 -9.37
CA ALA A 100 -7.28 -5.92 -8.21
C ALA A 100 -7.41 -6.76 -6.92
N PRO A 101 -6.43 -6.70 -6.01
CA PRO A 101 -6.60 -7.24 -4.66
C PRO A 101 -7.69 -6.47 -3.90
N ALA A 102 -8.31 -7.13 -2.93
CA ALA A 102 -9.26 -6.45 -2.04
C ALA A 102 -8.48 -5.55 -1.07
N PRO A 103 -8.68 -4.22 -1.06
CA PRO A 103 -7.90 -3.32 -0.22
C PRO A 103 -8.28 -3.48 1.25
N ARG A 104 -7.28 -3.77 2.09
CA ARG A 104 -7.45 -4.05 3.52
C ARG A 104 -6.41 -3.29 4.33
N PHE A 105 -6.67 -2.02 4.56
CA PHE A 105 -5.93 -1.21 5.52
C PHE A 105 -6.72 -1.06 6.82
N THR A 106 -6.05 -1.36 7.94
CA THR A 106 -6.60 -1.27 9.29
C THR A 106 -5.94 -0.12 10.02
N ASP A 107 -6.73 0.85 10.51
CA ASP A 107 -6.20 1.87 11.42
C ASP A 107 -5.82 1.21 12.76
N VAL A 108 -4.52 1.20 13.06
CA VAL A 108 -3.95 0.62 14.29
C VAL A 108 -3.36 1.71 15.20
N THR A 109 -3.67 2.97 14.96
CA THR A 109 -3.05 4.13 15.63
C THR A 109 -3.09 4.04 17.16
N LYS A 110 -4.25 3.63 17.72
CA LYS A 110 -4.43 3.54 19.17
C LYS A 110 -3.72 2.32 19.73
N GLU A 111 -3.86 1.19 19.05
CA GLU A 111 -3.23 -0.07 19.38
C GLU A 111 -1.72 0.11 19.42
N ALA A 112 -1.15 0.74 18.40
CA ALA A 112 0.27 1.01 18.24
C ALA A 112 0.85 1.99 19.27
N GLY A 113 0.00 2.70 20.04
CA GLY A 113 0.45 3.66 21.07
C GLY A 113 0.63 5.10 20.56
N LEU A 114 0.18 5.41 19.33
CA LEU A 114 0.37 6.72 18.69
C LEU A 114 -0.79 7.71 18.94
N GLY A 115 -1.94 7.23 19.43
CA GLY A 115 -3.17 8.01 19.56
C GLY A 115 -3.13 9.21 20.52
N GLY A 116 -2.01 9.41 21.24
CA GLY A 116 -1.78 10.57 22.11
C GLY A 116 -1.11 11.76 21.41
N PHE A 117 -0.72 11.65 20.13
CA PHE A 117 -0.16 12.77 19.38
C PHE A 117 -1.23 13.81 19.03
N ARG A 118 -0.86 15.08 19.07
CA ARG A 118 -1.66 16.19 18.53
C ARG A 118 -0.81 16.97 17.55
N GLN A 119 -1.35 17.18 16.36
CA GLN A 119 -0.65 17.92 15.31
C GLN A 119 -0.58 19.42 15.60
N PHE A 120 -1.58 19.98 16.28
CA PHE A 120 -1.71 21.42 16.51
C PHE A 120 -2.31 21.74 17.89
N GLU A 121 -1.75 22.70 18.61
CA GLU A 121 -2.28 23.17 19.90
C GLU A 121 -3.10 24.47 19.74
N GLY A 122 -4.24 24.53 20.42
CA GLY A 122 -5.14 25.70 20.40
C GLY A 122 -6.04 25.75 19.16
N ALA A 123 -6.51 26.95 18.82
CA ALA A 123 -7.42 27.16 17.70
C ALA A 123 -6.69 27.80 16.52
N ARG A 124 -6.95 27.28 15.32
CA ARG A 124 -6.53 27.89 14.05
C ARG A 124 -7.00 29.34 13.95
N THR A 125 -6.13 30.22 13.45
CA THR A 125 -6.30 31.66 13.29
C THR A 125 -6.24 32.13 11.83
N SER A 126 -6.38 31.19 10.89
CA SER A 126 -6.42 31.43 9.44
C SER A 126 -5.17 32.16 8.93
N GLN A 127 -4.00 31.61 9.29
CA GLN A 127 -2.69 32.10 8.88
C GLN A 127 -1.99 31.03 8.06
N LEU A 128 -1.35 31.40 6.95
CA LEU A 128 -0.73 30.44 6.04
C LEU A 128 0.19 29.42 6.73
N PRO A 129 1.10 29.78 7.66
CA PRO A 129 1.92 28.80 8.38
C PRO A 129 1.14 27.75 9.18
N GLU A 130 -0.10 28.05 9.56
CA GLU A 130 -0.93 27.09 10.29
C GLU A 130 -1.56 26.07 9.35
N ASP A 131 -1.81 26.40 8.08
CA ASP A 131 -2.58 25.59 7.12
C ASP A 131 -1.75 24.56 6.34
N MET A 132 -0.45 24.83 6.23
CA MET A 132 0.50 23.93 5.57
C MET A 132 0.60 22.58 6.28
N GLY A 133 0.27 22.54 7.57
CA GLY A 133 0.37 21.32 8.38
C GLY A 133 1.81 20.91 8.63
N SER A 134 2.03 19.61 8.78
CA SER A 134 3.36 19.06 9.09
C SER A 134 3.48 17.62 8.58
N GLY A 135 4.72 17.12 8.57
CA GLY A 135 5.04 15.77 8.11
C GLY A 135 5.53 14.80 9.20
N LEU A 136 6.09 13.69 8.73
CA LEU A 136 6.60 12.60 9.56
C LEU A 136 7.78 11.89 8.86
N ALA A 137 8.65 11.21 9.61
CA ALA A 137 9.81 10.53 9.04
C ALA A 137 10.04 9.17 9.70
N TRP A 138 10.15 8.13 8.86
CA TRP A 138 10.53 6.77 9.25
C TRP A 138 12.06 6.61 9.31
N GLY A 139 12.57 5.93 10.33
CA GLY A 139 13.98 5.57 10.39
C GLY A 139 14.35 4.80 11.65
N ASP A 140 15.15 3.74 11.51
CA ASP A 140 15.72 2.95 12.61
C ASP A 140 16.86 3.72 13.29
N PHE A 141 16.55 4.54 14.30
CA PHE A 141 17.55 5.44 14.90
C PHE A 141 18.46 4.74 15.91
N ASP A 142 18.05 3.59 16.46
CA ASP A 142 18.84 2.83 17.42
C ASP A 142 19.47 1.55 16.85
N ASN A 143 19.33 1.34 15.53
CA ASN A 143 19.86 0.22 14.76
C ASN A 143 19.39 -1.15 15.30
N ASP A 144 18.14 -1.24 15.76
CA ASP A 144 17.54 -2.48 16.25
C ASP A 144 16.76 -3.24 15.17
N GLY A 145 16.54 -2.59 14.03
CA GLY A 145 15.84 -3.12 12.86
C GLY A 145 14.34 -3.01 12.87
N ASN A 146 13.77 -2.21 13.76
CA ASN A 146 12.40 -1.76 13.69
C ASN A 146 12.42 -0.27 13.32
N ASP A 147 11.78 0.12 12.21
CA ASP A 147 11.77 1.54 11.85
C ASP A 147 10.96 2.32 12.89
N ASP A 148 11.58 3.36 13.46
CA ASP A 148 10.97 4.28 14.39
C ASP A 148 10.25 5.41 13.66
N LEU A 149 9.36 6.10 14.36
CA LEU A 149 8.57 7.18 13.77
C LEU A 149 8.80 8.51 14.48
N PHE A 150 9.29 9.51 13.75
CA PHE A 150 9.29 10.89 14.21
C PHE A 150 8.11 11.65 13.59
N VAL A 151 7.26 12.25 14.41
CA VAL A 151 6.07 12.99 13.95
C VAL A 151 6.22 14.46 14.31
N VAL A 152 6.14 15.33 13.30
CA VAL A 152 6.31 16.77 13.46
C VAL A 152 5.01 17.42 13.91
N SER A 153 5.07 18.18 14.99
CA SER A 153 3.98 19.04 15.44
C SER A 153 4.02 20.37 14.69
N GLY A 154 2.86 20.84 14.21
CA GLY A 154 2.70 22.22 13.74
C GLY A 154 2.79 23.25 14.88
N GLY A 155 2.90 22.79 16.12
CA GLY A 155 3.05 23.60 17.32
C GLY A 155 1.73 24.15 17.81
N GLY A 156 1.16 25.10 17.07
CA GLY A 156 -0.06 25.81 17.41
C GLY A 156 -0.14 27.19 16.76
N GLY A 157 -1.17 27.95 17.13
CA GLY A 157 -1.44 29.27 16.54
C GLY A 157 -0.26 30.24 16.60
N LEU A 158 -0.13 31.12 15.61
CA LEU A 158 0.93 32.16 15.57
C LEU A 158 0.83 33.15 16.74
N ASN A 159 -0.34 33.24 17.39
CA ASN A 159 -0.58 34.07 18.57
C ASN A 159 -0.16 33.39 19.90
N LEU A 160 0.18 32.11 19.90
CA LEU A 160 0.62 31.40 21.10
C LEU A 160 2.10 31.65 21.39
N PRO A 161 2.50 31.83 22.66
CA PRO A 161 3.91 31.86 23.03
C PRO A 161 4.53 30.46 22.89
N ASP A 162 5.81 30.39 22.54
CA ASP A 162 6.50 29.13 22.21
C ASP A 162 6.39 28.05 23.31
N ARG A 163 6.36 28.45 24.59
CA ARG A 163 6.17 27.55 25.74
C ARG A 163 4.83 26.79 25.75
N GLN A 164 3.84 27.25 24.98
CA GLN A 164 2.52 26.64 24.85
C GLN A 164 2.37 25.82 23.56
N LEU A 165 3.36 25.83 22.66
CA LEU A 165 3.31 25.01 21.45
C LEU A 165 3.42 23.53 21.82
N ALA A 166 2.70 22.67 21.10
CA ALA A 166 2.89 21.23 21.14
C ALA A 166 4.28 20.87 20.60
N ALA A 167 4.98 19.98 21.29
CA ALA A 167 6.25 19.44 20.81
C ALA A 167 6.01 18.35 19.77
N SER A 168 6.94 18.21 18.82
CA SER A 168 7.06 16.99 18.01
C SER A 168 7.39 15.79 18.90
N LYS A 169 7.11 14.59 18.42
CA LYS A 169 7.33 13.35 19.18
C LYS A 169 8.17 12.36 18.39
N LEU A 170 9.08 11.70 19.11
CA LEU A 170 9.79 10.52 18.63
C LEU A 170 9.13 9.29 19.24
N TYR A 171 8.77 8.32 18.41
CA TYR A 171 8.16 7.07 18.81
C TYR A 171 9.12 5.94 18.47
N ARG A 172 9.71 5.32 19.50
CA ARG A 172 10.57 4.16 19.30
C ARG A 172 9.71 2.92 19.05
N ASN A 173 9.96 2.22 17.97
CA ASN A 173 9.30 0.97 17.65
C ASN A 173 9.90 -0.15 18.49
N VAL A 174 9.12 -0.73 19.40
CA VAL A 174 9.60 -1.81 20.27
C VAL A 174 9.28 -3.20 19.70
N GLY A 175 8.88 -3.26 18.43
CA GLY A 175 8.46 -4.47 17.75
C GLY A 175 7.00 -4.84 18.02
N GLU A 176 6.51 -5.83 17.27
CA GLU A 176 5.14 -6.35 17.37
C GLU A 176 4.05 -5.28 17.17
N GLY A 177 4.37 -4.26 16.38
CA GLY A 177 3.49 -3.14 16.06
C GLY A 177 3.13 -2.26 17.25
N ARG A 178 4.11 -1.99 18.12
CA ARG A 178 3.97 -1.13 19.30
C ARG A 178 5.08 -0.09 19.34
N PHE A 179 4.72 1.11 19.77
CA PHE A 179 5.64 2.21 19.92
C PHE A 179 5.66 2.75 21.35
N GLU A 180 6.84 3.20 21.77
CA GLU A 180 7.07 3.92 23.01
C GLU A 180 7.46 5.37 22.71
N GLU A 181 6.72 6.33 23.26
CA GLU A 181 7.03 7.75 23.13
C GLU A 181 8.32 8.11 23.88
N GLN A 182 9.23 8.80 23.19
CA GLN A 182 10.41 9.44 23.74
C GLN A 182 10.19 10.96 23.82
N GLY A 183 10.62 11.59 24.90
CA GLY A 183 10.45 13.03 25.11
C GLY A 183 11.38 13.87 24.22
N PHE A 184 10.82 14.83 23.48
CA PHE A 184 11.58 15.68 22.53
C PHE A 184 11.27 17.19 22.67
N PRO A 185 11.39 17.80 23.87
CA PRO A 185 10.84 19.13 24.19
C PRO A 185 11.47 20.30 23.43
N GLU A 186 12.69 20.16 22.90
CA GLU A 186 13.36 21.21 22.10
C GLU A 186 12.62 21.51 20.78
N THR A 187 11.67 20.66 20.38
CA THR A 187 10.82 20.85 19.19
C THR A 187 9.47 21.50 19.48
N ARG A 188 9.34 22.26 20.57
CA ARG A 188 8.22 23.20 20.75
C ARG A 188 8.40 24.41 19.83
N ILE A 189 8.23 24.14 18.53
CA ILE A 189 8.34 25.09 17.43
C ILE A 189 7.10 24.97 16.55
N ARG A 190 7.00 25.83 15.54
CA ARG A 190 6.00 25.70 14.47
C ARG A 190 6.58 24.83 13.36
N GLY A 191 6.58 23.53 13.60
CA GLY A 191 7.29 22.56 12.76
C GLY A 191 6.61 22.32 11.41
N MET A 192 7.41 21.94 10.42
CA MET A 192 6.98 21.62 9.06
C MET A 192 7.43 20.21 8.68
N ALA A 193 8.71 20.02 8.34
CA ALA A 193 9.25 18.75 7.89
C ALA A 193 10.22 18.12 8.89
N ALA A 194 10.45 16.82 8.71
CA ALA A 194 11.55 16.09 9.32
C ALA A 194 12.22 15.19 8.29
N ALA A 195 13.53 15.00 8.45
CA ALA A 195 14.28 14.02 7.67
C ALA A 195 15.43 13.45 8.50
N TRP A 196 15.58 12.13 8.47
CA TRP A 196 16.73 11.41 9.00
C TRP A 196 17.89 11.45 8.01
N GLY A 197 19.13 11.40 8.51
CA GLY A 197 20.35 11.24 7.71
C GLY A 197 21.60 11.08 8.59
N ASP A 198 22.61 10.33 8.16
CA ASP A 198 23.87 10.16 8.90
C ASP A 198 24.88 11.26 8.52
N TYR A 199 24.64 12.50 8.97
CA TYR A 199 25.44 13.64 8.49
C TYR A 199 26.90 13.60 8.96
N ASN A 200 27.18 12.82 10.00
CA ASN A 200 28.51 12.75 10.62
C ASN A 200 29.25 11.43 10.31
N ASN A 201 28.61 10.52 9.57
CA ASN A 201 29.11 9.21 9.15
C ASN A 201 29.52 8.31 10.32
N ASP A 202 28.72 8.26 11.38
CA ASP A 202 28.95 7.37 12.53
C ASP A 202 28.05 6.13 12.55
N GLY A 203 27.29 5.92 11.46
CA GLY A 203 26.40 4.77 11.29
C GLY A 203 25.11 4.90 12.11
N ARG A 204 24.72 6.10 12.53
CA ARG A 204 23.45 6.37 13.20
C ARG A 204 22.70 7.50 12.50
N LEU A 205 21.38 7.37 12.42
CA LEU A 205 20.54 8.41 11.85
C LEU A 205 20.47 9.62 12.79
N ASP A 206 20.86 10.78 12.27
CA ASP A 206 20.67 12.10 12.87
C ASP A 206 19.40 12.76 12.30
N LEU A 207 18.83 13.74 12.99
CA LEU A 207 17.52 14.31 12.66
C LEU A 207 17.60 15.80 12.32
N ILE A 208 17.06 16.20 11.16
CA ILE A 208 16.72 17.59 10.88
C ILE A 208 15.22 17.82 11.05
N VAL A 209 14.84 18.95 11.65
CA VAL A 209 13.46 19.43 11.74
C VAL A 209 13.38 20.87 11.26
N THR A 210 12.52 21.15 10.28
CA THR A 210 12.27 22.51 9.77
C THR A 210 10.99 23.09 10.36
N GLY A 211 10.82 24.39 10.24
CA GLY A 211 9.64 25.08 10.71
C GLY A 211 9.62 26.56 10.35
N TYR A 212 8.56 27.23 10.73
CA TYR A 212 8.49 28.69 10.64
C TYR A 212 9.48 29.33 11.63
N ASP A 213 10.41 30.12 11.10
CA ASP A 213 11.50 30.82 11.79
C ASP A 213 12.55 29.94 12.46
N THR A 214 12.57 28.63 12.23
CA THR A 214 13.49 27.72 12.92
C THR A 214 13.89 26.50 12.08
N ILE A 215 15.17 26.13 12.17
CA ILE A 215 15.71 24.86 11.70
C ILE A 215 16.51 24.24 12.85
N LEU A 216 16.28 22.96 13.14
CA LEU A 216 16.95 22.24 14.22
C LEU A 216 17.64 20.99 13.65
N LEU A 217 18.96 20.88 13.86
CA LEU A 217 19.72 19.66 13.61
C LEU A 217 20.05 18.99 14.95
N PHE A 218 19.78 17.70 15.05
CA PHE A 218 20.06 16.88 16.22
C PHE A 218 20.98 15.73 15.86
N ARG A 219 22.09 15.62 16.60
CA ARG A 219 23.00 14.48 16.53
C ARG A 219 22.50 13.34 17.40
N ASN A 220 22.54 12.11 16.90
CA ASN A 220 22.21 10.88 17.60
C ASN A 220 23.43 10.28 18.32
N ASP A 221 23.44 10.44 19.64
CA ASP A 221 24.46 9.92 20.55
C ASP A 221 24.00 8.60 21.20
N GLY A 222 23.79 7.56 20.38
CA GLY A 222 23.39 6.23 20.84
C GLY A 222 21.95 6.17 21.35
N GLY A 223 21.01 6.74 20.60
CA GLY A 223 19.58 6.84 20.93
C GLY A 223 19.22 8.11 21.70
N ARG A 224 20.21 8.93 22.09
CA ARG A 224 19.99 10.23 22.71
C ARG A 224 20.27 11.36 21.71
N PHE A 225 19.28 12.19 21.46
CA PHE A 225 19.42 13.33 20.56
C PHE A 225 19.97 14.57 21.26
N VAL A 226 20.98 15.18 20.65
CA VAL A 226 21.63 16.40 21.12
C VAL A 226 21.59 17.44 20.01
N ARG A 227 20.99 18.60 20.29
CA ARG A 227 20.94 19.70 19.31
C ARG A 227 22.35 20.19 18.95
N ASP A 228 22.65 20.24 17.66
CA ASP A 228 23.88 20.83 17.15
C ASP A 228 23.70 22.34 16.98
N THR A 229 24.11 23.10 18.00
CA THR A 229 23.97 24.57 18.00
C THR A 229 24.91 25.28 17.03
N ARG A 230 25.83 24.56 16.37
CA ARG A 230 26.70 25.12 15.32
C ARG A 230 25.99 25.21 13.98
N PHE A 231 24.92 24.43 13.80
CA PHE A 231 24.14 24.45 12.57
C PHE A 231 23.37 25.80 12.44
N PRO A 232 23.47 26.49 11.30
CA PRO A 232 22.76 27.76 11.10
C PRO A 232 21.23 27.57 11.10
N SER A 233 20.53 28.40 11.87
CA SER A 233 19.05 28.44 11.90
C SER A 233 18.57 29.87 11.60
N PRO A 234 18.71 30.37 10.34
CA PRO A 234 18.14 31.66 9.96
C PRO A 234 16.61 31.67 10.14
N LYS A 235 16.05 32.85 10.34
CA LYS A 235 14.60 33.05 10.29
C LYS A 235 14.09 32.99 8.86
N GLY A 236 12.87 32.50 8.67
CA GLY A 236 12.29 32.20 7.36
C GLY A 236 11.22 31.13 7.44
N PHE A 237 10.44 30.96 6.37
CA PHE A 237 9.43 29.92 6.29
C PHE A 237 10.02 28.67 5.62
N TRP A 238 10.61 27.80 6.44
CA TRP A 238 11.30 26.59 5.98
C TRP A 238 10.35 25.41 5.91
N SER A 239 10.16 24.85 4.71
CA SER A 239 9.27 23.74 4.39
C SER A 239 10.05 22.42 4.31
N GLY A 240 10.07 21.73 3.16
CA GLY A 240 10.73 20.45 2.98
C GLY A 240 12.24 20.47 3.23
N ALA A 241 12.79 19.32 3.63
CA ALA A 241 14.21 19.08 3.82
C ALA A 241 14.61 17.74 3.20
N ALA A 242 15.73 17.69 2.48
CA ALA A 242 16.21 16.49 1.82
C ALA A 242 17.74 16.36 1.92
N TRP A 243 18.19 15.16 2.31
CA TRP A 243 19.61 14.80 2.37
C TRP A 243 20.08 14.21 1.03
N GLY A 244 21.28 14.58 0.60
CA GLY A 244 21.91 14.01 -0.60
C GLY A 244 23.37 14.44 -0.72
N ASP A 245 24.26 13.52 -1.09
CA ASP A 245 25.67 13.81 -1.37
C ASP A 245 25.81 14.26 -2.83
N TYR A 246 25.61 15.56 -3.07
CA TYR A 246 25.56 16.08 -4.44
C TYR A 246 26.95 16.16 -5.11
N ASN A 247 28.02 16.19 -4.31
CA ASN A 247 29.39 16.39 -4.80
C ASN A 247 30.23 15.10 -4.76
N ARG A 248 29.68 14.00 -4.23
CA ARG A 248 30.30 12.70 -4.03
C ARG A 248 31.55 12.74 -3.15
N ASP A 249 31.57 13.60 -2.14
CA ASP A 249 32.65 13.66 -1.15
C ASP A 249 32.46 12.66 0.01
N GLY A 250 31.32 11.95 0.01
CA GLY A 250 30.94 10.94 0.99
C GLY A 250 30.30 11.54 2.24
N LEU A 251 29.99 12.84 2.26
CA LEU A 251 29.27 13.51 3.35
C LEU A 251 27.89 13.94 2.84
N PRO A 252 26.79 13.49 3.47
CA PRO A 252 25.46 13.97 3.07
C PRO A 252 25.33 15.48 3.24
N ASP A 253 24.90 16.16 2.17
CA ASP A 253 24.54 17.58 2.16
C ASP A 253 23.04 17.75 2.38
N LEU A 254 22.61 18.96 2.77
CA LEU A 254 21.22 19.21 3.15
C LEU A 254 20.60 20.34 2.33
N TYR A 255 19.55 20.03 1.57
CA TYR A 255 18.71 21.01 0.90
C TYR A 255 17.47 21.33 1.74
N ILE A 256 17.14 22.63 1.89
CA ILE A 256 15.98 23.11 2.64
C ILE A 256 15.19 24.06 1.74
N CYS A 257 13.90 23.78 1.61
CA CYS A 257 12.98 24.58 0.83
C CYS A 257 12.52 25.82 1.62
N GLY A 258 12.52 26.98 0.96
CA GLY A 258 11.93 28.23 1.43
C GLY A 258 10.60 28.46 0.70
N TYR A 259 9.53 28.71 1.45
CA TYR A 259 8.21 28.87 0.85
C TYR A 259 7.93 30.33 0.46
N VAL A 260 7.61 31.18 1.43
CA VAL A 260 7.35 32.61 1.22
C VAL A 260 7.89 33.44 2.38
N LYS A 261 8.21 34.71 2.12
CA LYS A 261 8.54 35.70 3.15
C LYS A 261 7.30 36.14 3.91
N TYR A 262 6.76 35.24 4.71
CA TYR A 262 5.54 35.46 5.47
C TYR A 262 5.77 36.48 6.59
N VAL A 263 4.89 37.48 6.68
CA VAL A 263 4.92 38.52 7.72
C VAL A 263 3.58 38.54 8.45
N VAL A 264 3.61 38.21 9.73
CA VAL A 264 2.43 38.24 10.60
C VAL A 264 1.85 39.65 10.65
N GLY A 265 0.53 39.78 10.44
CA GLY A 265 -0.16 41.07 10.48
C GLY A 265 0.05 41.97 9.26
N LYS A 266 0.72 41.49 8.20
CA LYS A 266 0.76 42.17 6.89
C LYS A 266 -0.54 41.91 6.14
N GLY A 267 -1.26 42.97 5.79
CA GLY A 267 -2.61 42.91 5.20
C GLY A 267 -3.72 42.89 6.26
N ASP A 268 -4.92 43.31 5.89
CA ASP A 268 -6.10 43.16 6.76
C ASP A 268 -6.57 41.70 6.67
N ALA A 269 -6.87 41.04 7.79
CA ALA A 269 -7.47 39.69 7.77
C ALA A 269 -8.83 39.67 7.05
N ALA A 270 -9.48 40.84 6.90
CA ALA A 270 -10.67 41.03 6.09
C ALA A 270 -10.39 41.29 4.59
N SER A 271 -9.13 41.48 4.20
CA SER A 271 -8.76 41.68 2.79
C SER A 271 -8.80 40.35 2.04
N ILE A 272 -9.55 40.36 0.93
CA ILE A 272 -9.72 39.22 0.04
C ILE A 272 -8.77 39.42 -1.14
N SER A 273 -8.10 38.34 -1.52
CA SER A 273 -7.31 38.23 -2.74
C SER A 273 -7.98 37.23 -3.69
N GLN A 274 -7.60 37.25 -4.97
CA GLN A 274 -8.04 36.21 -5.92
C GLN A 274 -6.91 35.24 -6.21
N GLN A 275 -7.23 33.94 -6.20
CA GLN A 275 -6.37 32.86 -6.66
C GLN A 275 -7.20 31.96 -7.57
N PHE A 276 -6.81 31.86 -8.84
CA PHE A 276 -7.55 31.13 -9.89
C PHE A 276 -9.07 31.42 -9.90
N GLY A 277 -9.45 32.70 -9.72
CA GLY A 277 -10.86 33.15 -9.74
C GLY A 277 -11.65 32.83 -8.46
N LYS A 278 -11.01 32.31 -7.41
CA LYS A 278 -11.61 32.13 -6.07
C LYS A 278 -11.13 33.21 -5.12
N GLU A 279 -12.05 33.70 -4.30
CA GLU A 279 -11.76 34.60 -3.18
C GLU A 279 -11.06 33.83 -2.06
N VAL A 280 -9.81 34.19 -1.77
CA VAL A 280 -9.00 33.61 -0.69
C VAL A 280 -8.56 34.75 0.23
N PRO A 281 -8.70 34.62 1.56
CA PRO A 281 -8.17 35.60 2.51
C PRO A 281 -6.69 35.88 2.23
N PHE A 282 -6.28 37.15 2.27
CA PHE A 282 -4.89 37.56 1.99
C PHE A 282 -3.87 36.76 2.81
N THR A 283 -4.18 36.50 4.07
CA THR A 283 -3.32 35.77 5.02
C THR A 283 -3.14 34.28 4.69
N LEU A 284 -3.93 33.74 3.78
CA LEU A 284 -3.91 32.35 3.33
C LEU A 284 -3.43 32.19 1.88
N ASN A 285 -3.29 33.29 1.13
CA ASN A 285 -2.90 33.23 -0.27
C ASN A 285 -1.39 33.41 -0.43
N PRO A 286 -0.63 32.37 -0.82
CA PRO A 286 0.82 32.45 -1.01
C PRO A 286 1.25 33.43 -2.10
N ALA A 287 0.38 33.73 -3.08
CA ALA A 287 0.65 34.73 -4.11
C ALA A 287 0.76 36.16 -3.54
N SER A 288 0.24 36.38 -2.33
CA SER A 288 0.28 37.67 -1.62
C SER A 288 1.65 37.99 -1.01
N TYR A 289 2.56 37.02 -1.00
CA TYR A 289 3.88 37.12 -0.40
C TYR A 289 4.97 36.91 -1.45
N GLU A 290 6.12 37.55 -1.21
CA GLU A 290 7.32 37.31 -2.01
C GLU A 290 7.83 35.88 -1.76
N PRO A 291 8.37 35.21 -2.78
CA PRO A 291 9.07 33.93 -2.60
C PRO A 291 10.22 34.04 -1.59
N GLU A 292 10.45 32.98 -0.82
CA GLU A 292 11.65 32.81 0.00
C GLU A 292 12.60 31.85 -0.72
N ARG A 293 13.90 32.16 -0.73
CA ARG A 293 14.86 31.30 -1.44
C ARG A 293 15.09 30.00 -0.68
N ASN A 294 15.54 28.98 -1.40
CA ASN A 294 16.03 27.73 -0.84
C ASN A 294 17.46 27.86 -0.30
N LEU A 295 17.82 26.95 0.59
CA LEU A 295 19.16 26.83 1.18
C LEU A 295 19.74 25.46 0.83
N LEU A 296 21.05 25.42 0.56
CA LEU A 296 21.82 24.19 0.35
C LEU A 296 23.04 24.27 1.25
N TYR A 297 23.08 23.44 2.26
CA TYR A 297 24.18 23.35 3.20
C TYR A 297 25.13 22.23 2.78
N ARG A 298 26.29 22.62 2.23
CA ARG A 298 27.40 21.70 2.01
C ARG A 298 28.00 21.28 3.34
N ASN A 299 28.10 19.99 3.57
CA ASN A 299 28.72 19.42 4.76
C ASN A 299 30.25 19.45 4.60
N ASN A 300 30.95 20.21 5.44
CA ASN A 300 32.42 20.26 5.37
C ASN A 300 33.10 19.18 6.25
N GLY A 301 32.32 18.31 6.88
CA GLY A 301 32.76 17.38 7.90
C GLY A 301 32.97 18.04 9.26
N GLY A 302 33.20 17.21 10.29
CA GLY A 302 33.40 17.66 11.68
C GLY A 302 32.18 18.37 12.30
N GLY A 303 31.01 18.26 11.66
CA GLY A 303 29.77 18.93 12.06
C GLY A 303 29.75 20.43 11.75
N SER A 304 30.38 20.85 10.65
CA SER A 304 30.28 22.21 10.14
C SER A 304 29.67 22.23 8.74
N PHE A 305 28.92 23.28 8.42
CA PHE A 305 28.21 23.42 7.14
C PHE A 305 28.46 24.79 6.50
N THR A 306 28.44 24.83 5.17
CA THR A 306 28.54 26.06 4.36
C THR A 306 27.29 26.19 3.50
N GLU A 307 26.57 27.33 3.57
CA GLU A 307 25.43 27.58 2.67
C GLU A 307 25.94 27.99 1.27
N VAL A 308 25.55 27.25 0.23
CA VAL A 308 26.10 27.36 -1.13
C VAL A 308 25.03 27.42 -2.23
N ALA A 309 23.74 27.55 -1.90
CA ALA A 309 22.68 27.45 -2.90
C ALA A 309 22.77 28.52 -4.00
N ARG A 310 23.10 29.77 -3.62
CA ARG A 310 23.28 30.85 -4.59
C ARG A 310 24.51 30.65 -5.47
N GLU A 311 25.60 30.16 -4.88
CA GLU A 311 26.85 29.88 -5.59
C GLU A 311 26.63 28.79 -6.65
N LEU A 312 25.83 27.77 -6.31
CA LEU A 312 25.55 26.64 -7.18
C LEU A 312 24.33 26.84 -8.09
N GLY A 313 23.64 27.98 -8.00
CA GLY A 313 22.49 28.31 -8.85
C GLY A 313 21.19 27.57 -8.48
N VAL A 314 21.14 26.89 -7.33
CA VAL A 314 19.99 26.08 -6.87
C VAL A 314 19.18 26.77 -5.76
N ALA A 315 19.42 28.06 -5.52
CA ALA A 315 18.67 28.83 -4.52
C ALA A 315 17.19 29.05 -4.90
N ASN A 316 16.81 28.82 -6.16
CA ASN A 316 15.45 28.97 -6.68
C ASN A 316 14.71 30.21 -6.12
N ALA A 317 15.34 31.39 -6.20
CA ALA A 317 14.93 32.57 -5.44
C ALA A 317 13.53 33.13 -5.78
N GLU A 318 12.96 32.71 -6.91
CA GLU A 318 11.61 33.09 -7.36
C GLU A 318 10.58 31.96 -7.14
N GLY A 319 11.02 30.79 -6.68
CA GLY A 319 10.16 29.64 -6.40
C GLY A 319 9.56 29.71 -5.00
N ARG A 320 8.31 29.29 -4.86
CA ARG A 320 7.67 29.08 -3.56
C ARG A 320 7.75 27.61 -3.21
N SER A 321 8.93 27.17 -2.76
CA SER A 321 9.24 25.76 -2.68
C SER A 321 8.62 25.08 -1.47
N LEU A 322 8.10 23.88 -1.67
CA LEU A 322 7.47 23.06 -0.64
C LEU A 322 8.21 21.75 -0.40
N SER A 323 8.67 21.10 -1.47
CA SER A 323 9.38 19.82 -1.40
C SER A 323 10.56 19.81 -2.36
N GLY A 324 11.64 19.15 -1.96
CA GLY A 324 12.82 18.90 -2.78
C GLY A 324 13.14 17.41 -2.78
N LEU A 325 13.63 16.91 -3.92
CA LEU A 325 13.93 15.50 -4.13
C LEU A 325 15.30 15.34 -4.78
N TRP A 326 16.20 14.62 -4.11
CA TRP A 326 17.45 14.15 -4.69
C TRP A 326 17.24 12.83 -5.42
N HIS A 327 17.59 12.77 -6.70
CA HIS A 327 17.38 11.58 -7.52
C HIS A 327 18.31 11.57 -8.73
N ASP A 328 18.70 10.40 -9.24
CA ASP A 328 19.48 10.29 -10.48
C ASP A 328 18.50 10.09 -11.66
N PHE A 329 17.96 11.18 -12.19
CA PHE A 329 16.93 11.12 -13.23
C PHE A 329 17.51 10.75 -14.60
N ASP A 330 18.74 11.18 -14.92
CA ASP A 330 19.37 10.88 -16.21
C ASP A 330 20.23 9.61 -16.24
N GLY A 331 20.41 8.97 -15.09
CA GLY A 331 21.09 7.69 -14.96
C GLY A 331 22.62 7.79 -15.01
N ASP A 332 23.19 8.99 -14.90
CA ASP A 332 24.65 9.21 -14.92
C ASP A 332 25.31 8.94 -13.54
N GLY A 333 24.48 8.67 -12.53
CA GLY A 333 24.84 8.33 -11.16
C GLY A 333 25.02 9.54 -10.25
N TRP A 334 24.95 10.76 -10.75
CA TRP A 334 25.00 11.96 -9.92
C TRP A 334 23.59 12.31 -9.46
N LEU A 335 23.44 12.70 -8.19
CA LEU A 335 22.14 13.12 -7.69
C LEU A 335 21.77 14.47 -8.30
N ASP A 336 20.71 14.47 -9.10
CA ASP A 336 19.98 15.65 -9.55
C ASP A 336 19.01 16.13 -8.47
N LEU A 337 18.53 17.36 -8.61
CA LEU A 337 17.60 17.96 -7.66
C LEU A 337 16.32 18.41 -8.37
N TYR A 338 15.19 17.82 -8.01
CA TYR A 338 13.87 18.35 -8.37
C TYR A 338 13.28 19.17 -7.23
N VAL A 339 12.68 20.32 -7.55
CA VAL A 339 12.05 21.23 -6.57
C VAL A 339 10.61 21.50 -6.98
N ALA A 340 9.68 21.06 -6.13
CA ALA A 340 8.26 21.35 -6.24
C ALA A 340 7.96 22.74 -5.68
N ASN A 341 7.34 23.56 -6.51
CA ASN A 341 6.94 24.90 -6.21
C ASN A 341 5.42 25.03 -6.25
N ASP A 342 4.88 25.71 -5.26
CA ASP A 342 3.49 26.11 -5.26
C ASP A 342 3.33 27.39 -6.10
N ILE A 343 2.38 27.41 -7.03
CA ILE A 343 2.04 28.55 -7.89
C ILE A 343 3.28 29.29 -8.44
N SER A 344 4.30 28.55 -8.83
CA SER A 344 5.58 29.01 -9.37
C SER A 344 6.21 27.86 -10.16
N GLU A 345 7.09 28.17 -11.11
CA GLU A 345 7.71 27.15 -11.97
C GLU A 345 8.52 26.13 -11.15
N ASN A 346 8.19 24.84 -11.25
CA ASN A 346 9.03 23.75 -10.74
C ASN A 346 10.42 23.77 -11.40
N ARG A 347 11.43 23.26 -10.69
CA ARG A 347 12.82 23.24 -11.19
C ARG A 347 13.37 21.82 -11.17
N LEU A 348 14.06 21.45 -12.24
CA LEU A 348 14.91 20.26 -12.30
C LEU A 348 16.35 20.73 -12.55
N TYR A 349 17.23 20.50 -11.59
CA TYR A 349 18.64 20.83 -11.66
C TYR A 349 19.44 19.57 -11.91
N LEU A 350 19.91 19.39 -13.15
CA LEU A 350 20.77 18.26 -13.49
C LEU A 350 22.19 18.49 -12.99
N ASN A 351 22.73 17.49 -12.31
CA ASN A 351 24.03 17.54 -11.69
C ASN A 351 25.12 17.09 -12.67
N ARG A 352 25.98 18.04 -13.03
CA ARG A 352 27.12 17.87 -13.92
C ARG A 352 28.40 17.85 -13.09
N ARG A 353 28.52 16.82 -12.26
CA ARG A 353 29.70 16.53 -11.42
C ARG A 353 29.98 17.62 -10.37
N GLY A 354 28.97 17.91 -9.55
CA GLY A 354 29.00 18.92 -8.49
C GLY A 354 28.62 20.34 -8.96
N LYS A 355 28.18 20.49 -10.21
CA LYS A 355 27.66 21.75 -10.77
C LYS A 355 26.28 21.52 -11.33
N PHE A 356 25.35 22.45 -11.11
CA PHE A 356 23.98 22.26 -11.56
C PHE A 356 23.66 23.02 -12.84
N VAL A 357 22.79 22.41 -13.66
CA VAL A 357 22.18 23.02 -14.84
C VAL A 357 20.67 22.95 -14.69
N ASP A 358 20.00 24.10 -14.65
CA ASP A 358 18.54 24.15 -14.71
C ASP A 358 18.05 23.61 -16.06
N SER A 359 17.36 22.48 -16.00
CA SER A 359 16.95 21.67 -17.14
C SER A 359 15.45 21.38 -17.10
N GLY A 360 14.67 22.01 -16.20
CA GLY A 360 13.23 21.75 -16.07
C GLY A 360 12.48 21.96 -17.37
N ARG A 361 12.75 23.08 -18.05
CA ARG A 361 12.14 23.40 -19.34
C ARG A 361 12.56 22.45 -20.47
N SER A 362 13.85 22.10 -20.53
CA SER A 362 14.34 21.18 -21.57
C SER A 362 13.81 19.77 -21.36
N ALA A 363 13.63 19.33 -20.11
CA ALA A 363 13.08 18.02 -19.75
C ALA A 363 11.54 17.96 -19.73
N TRP A 364 10.85 19.08 -20.00
CA TRP A 364 9.39 19.21 -20.05
C TRP A 364 8.65 19.01 -18.72
N VAL A 365 9.31 19.38 -17.61
CA VAL A 365 8.80 19.27 -16.23
C VAL A 365 8.77 20.62 -15.48
N GLU A 366 9.05 21.72 -16.18
CA GLU A 366 8.88 23.09 -15.67
C GLU A 366 7.42 23.51 -15.83
N GLU A 367 6.65 23.39 -14.75
CA GLU A 367 5.22 23.68 -14.75
C GLU A 367 4.82 24.55 -13.54
N TYR A 368 3.67 25.21 -13.62
CA TYR A 368 3.26 26.30 -12.70
C TYR A 368 2.10 25.92 -11.77
N ARG A 369 1.57 24.69 -11.82
CA ARG A 369 0.50 24.25 -10.90
C ARG A 369 1.00 24.30 -9.45
N GLY A 370 0.07 24.28 -8.50
CA GLY A 370 0.38 24.30 -7.06
C GLY A 370 1.00 22.98 -6.61
N SER A 371 2.30 22.77 -6.87
CA SER A 371 2.99 21.50 -6.69
C SER A 371 3.43 21.33 -5.23
N MET A 372 3.08 20.19 -4.62
CA MET A 372 3.29 19.95 -3.18
C MET A 372 4.12 18.68 -2.90
N GLY A 373 3.54 17.50 -3.09
CA GLY A 373 4.24 16.22 -2.88
C GLY A 373 4.97 15.74 -4.12
N LEU A 374 6.02 14.97 -3.88
CA LEU A 374 6.86 14.34 -4.89
C LEU A 374 7.00 12.85 -4.56
N ALA A 375 6.95 12.00 -5.58
CA ALA A 375 7.38 10.61 -5.50
C ALA A 375 8.11 10.25 -6.80
N ALA A 376 9.14 9.42 -6.73
CA ALA A 376 9.87 8.95 -7.91
C ALA A 376 10.09 7.44 -7.86
N GLY A 377 10.03 6.80 -9.02
CA GLY A 377 10.23 5.37 -9.16
C GLY A 377 9.74 4.85 -10.50
N ASP A 378 10.32 3.74 -10.93
CA ASP A 378 9.99 2.99 -12.13
C ASP A 378 8.60 2.32 -12.04
N PHE A 379 7.53 3.05 -12.40
CA PHE A 379 6.16 2.54 -12.24
C PHE A 379 5.75 1.60 -13.38
N ASP A 380 6.37 1.70 -14.55
CA ASP A 380 6.06 0.90 -15.73
C ASP A 380 7.09 -0.20 -16.06
N ARG A 381 8.15 -0.30 -15.26
CA ARG A 381 9.22 -1.31 -15.31
C ARG A 381 10.05 -1.26 -16.59
N ASP A 382 10.26 -0.08 -17.14
CA ASP A 382 11.07 0.13 -18.35
C ASP A 382 12.58 0.32 -18.06
N GLY A 383 12.93 0.48 -16.79
CA GLY A 383 14.30 0.59 -16.30
C GLY A 383 14.82 2.02 -16.14
N ASP A 384 13.98 3.04 -16.33
CA ASP A 384 14.21 4.39 -15.84
C ASP A 384 13.20 4.78 -14.74
N ASP A 385 13.42 5.89 -14.04
CA ASP A 385 12.53 6.29 -12.93
C ASP A 385 11.65 7.46 -13.36
N ASP A 386 10.36 7.34 -13.05
CA ASP A 386 9.34 8.34 -13.33
C ASP A 386 9.16 9.32 -12.17
N LEU A 387 8.37 10.38 -12.40
CA LEU A 387 8.10 11.41 -11.40
C LEU A 387 6.60 11.68 -11.24
N PHE A 388 6.09 11.51 -10.03
CA PHE A 388 4.74 11.92 -9.65
C PHE A 388 4.76 13.25 -8.88
N ILE A 389 3.77 14.10 -9.15
CA ILE A 389 3.58 15.39 -8.47
C ILE A 389 2.11 15.57 -8.11
N SER A 390 1.85 15.87 -6.83
CA SER A 390 0.51 16.26 -6.36
C SER A 390 0.27 17.76 -6.53
N HIS A 391 -1.00 18.13 -6.76
CA HIS A 391 -1.39 19.52 -7.05
C HIS A 391 -2.55 20.05 -6.21
N TRP A 392 -2.75 21.37 -6.33
CA TRP A 392 -3.91 22.06 -5.78
C TRP A 392 -5.19 21.75 -6.59
N ILE A 393 -6.35 22.12 -6.04
CA ILE A 393 -7.65 21.76 -6.59
C ILE A 393 -7.87 22.30 -8.01
N ALA A 394 -8.70 21.59 -8.80
CA ALA A 394 -9.01 21.89 -10.20
C ALA A 394 -7.79 21.82 -11.13
N GLN A 395 -6.71 21.23 -10.66
CA GLN A 395 -5.50 20.93 -11.41
C GLN A 395 -5.29 19.41 -11.28
N GLN A 396 -5.17 18.71 -12.40
CA GLN A 396 -4.87 17.28 -12.36
C GLN A 396 -3.48 17.08 -11.75
N TYR A 397 -3.28 15.99 -11.01
CA TYR A 397 -1.94 15.54 -10.64
C TYR A 397 -1.12 15.21 -11.89
N ALA A 398 0.20 15.32 -11.81
CA ALA A 398 1.10 14.92 -12.89
C ALA A 398 1.70 13.55 -12.60
N LEU A 399 1.76 12.71 -13.64
CA LEU A 399 2.59 11.51 -13.66
C LEU A 399 3.49 11.63 -14.89
N TYR A 400 4.73 12.04 -14.67
CA TYR A 400 5.73 12.24 -15.70
C TYR A 400 6.46 10.93 -15.96
N GLN A 401 6.13 10.29 -17.08
CA GLN A 401 6.85 9.12 -17.58
C GLN A 401 8.16 9.58 -18.22
N SER A 402 9.29 9.01 -17.82
CA SER A 402 10.58 9.28 -18.47
C SER A 402 10.61 8.65 -19.87
N LEU A 403 11.35 9.27 -20.79
CA LEU A 403 11.50 8.81 -22.17
C LEU A 403 12.90 8.25 -22.46
N LEU A 404 13.74 8.03 -21.44
CA LEU A 404 15.13 7.63 -21.64
C LEU A 404 15.24 6.22 -22.18
N SER A 405 14.43 5.30 -21.65
CA SER A 405 14.41 3.90 -22.06
C SER A 405 14.04 3.80 -23.55
N GLU A 406 12.96 4.45 -23.99
CA GLU A 406 12.47 4.35 -25.37
C GLU A 406 13.40 5.05 -26.36
N GLN A 407 14.00 6.19 -25.98
CA GLN A 407 15.01 6.85 -26.79
C GLN A 407 16.25 5.97 -27.00
N LYS A 408 16.70 5.26 -25.95
CA LYS A 408 17.83 4.31 -26.04
C LYS A 408 17.50 3.15 -26.97
N GLU A 409 16.30 2.58 -26.86
CA GLU A 409 15.85 1.48 -27.73
C GLU A 409 15.70 1.92 -29.20
N ALA A 410 15.24 3.14 -29.44
CA ALA A 410 15.13 3.73 -30.77
C ALA A 410 16.49 4.09 -31.40
N GLY A 411 17.58 4.01 -30.62
CA GLY A 411 18.93 4.41 -31.06
C GLY A 411 19.07 5.92 -31.24
N GLU A 412 18.21 6.70 -30.58
CA GLU A 412 18.25 8.16 -30.60
C GLU A 412 19.35 8.69 -29.68
N LYS A 413 19.66 9.99 -29.82
CA LYS A 413 20.53 10.66 -28.86
C LYS A 413 19.76 10.80 -27.55
N THR A 414 20.17 10.04 -26.53
CA THR A 414 19.55 10.04 -25.21
C THR A 414 19.65 11.42 -24.56
N GLU A 415 18.50 12.05 -24.34
CA GLU A 415 18.32 13.28 -23.58
C GLU A 415 17.15 13.09 -22.61
N LEU A 416 17.28 13.60 -21.39
CA LEU A 416 16.23 13.49 -20.38
C LEU A 416 15.02 14.32 -20.81
N HIS A 417 13.93 13.63 -21.12
CA HIS A 417 12.63 14.18 -21.42
C HIS A 417 11.57 13.38 -20.68
N PHE A 418 10.52 14.06 -20.23
CA PHE A 418 9.35 13.42 -19.64
C PHE A 418 8.08 13.75 -20.40
N THR A 419 7.06 12.91 -20.25
CA THR A 419 5.71 13.20 -20.74
C THR A 419 4.67 12.98 -19.64
N ASP A 420 3.74 13.92 -19.47
CA ASP A 420 2.66 13.77 -18.48
C ASP A 420 1.61 12.78 -18.99
N VAL A 421 1.57 11.60 -18.38
CA VAL A 421 0.67 10.48 -18.71
C VAL A 421 -0.48 10.34 -17.71
N SER A 422 -0.63 11.26 -16.76
CA SER A 422 -1.64 11.19 -15.68
C SER A 422 -3.05 10.83 -16.16
N GLU A 423 -3.52 11.46 -17.24
CA GLU A 423 -4.87 11.25 -17.79
C GLU A 423 -5.01 9.85 -18.40
N VAL A 424 -4.04 9.43 -19.22
CA VAL A 424 -4.11 8.14 -19.92
C VAL A 424 -3.84 6.96 -18.98
N ARG A 425 -3.19 7.20 -17.84
CA ARG A 425 -2.94 6.21 -16.79
C ARG A 425 -3.99 6.23 -15.66
N GLY A 426 -5.03 7.06 -15.74
CA GLY A 426 -6.16 6.98 -14.80
C GLY A 426 -6.02 7.76 -13.49
N ILE A 427 -5.00 8.60 -13.36
CA ILE A 427 -4.77 9.46 -12.19
C ILE A 427 -5.41 10.84 -12.38
N GLY A 428 -5.41 11.34 -13.62
CA GLY A 428 -5.82 12.71 -13.98
C GLY A 428 -7.23 13.07 -13.49
N GLN A 429 -8.27 12.51 -14.11
CA GLN A 429 -9.66 12.81 -13.75
C GLN A 429 -10.00 12.68 -12.25
N PRO A 430 -9.67 11.57 -11.55
CA PRO A 430 -9.98 11.47 -10.11
C PRO A 430 -9.37 12.58 -9.26
N SER A 431 -8.18 13.06 -9.62
CA SER A 431 -7.44 14.07 -8.85
C SER A 431 -7.99 15.49 -8.98
N MET A 432 -8.75 15.81 -10.04
CA MET A 432 -9.21 17.18 -10.34
C MET A 432 -10.02 17.86 -9.22
N GLN A 433 -10.67 17.07 -8.35
CA GLN A 433 -11.48 17.60 -7.24
C GLN A 433 -10.77 17.57 -5.89
N MET A 434 -9.50 17.15 -5.85
CA MET A 434 -8.73 16.94 -4.63
C MET A 434 -7.59 17.97 -4.52
N ILE A 435 -7.13 18.18 -3.28
CA ILE A 435 -5.88 18.89 -2.98
C ILE A 435 -4.93 17.85 -2.41
N GLY A 436 -3.89 17.51 -3.17
CA GLY A 436 -2.95 16.44 -2.82
C GLY A 436 -1.68 16.98 -2.17
N TRP A 437 -1.22 16.31 -1.13
CA TRP A 437 -0.06 16.68 -0.32
C TRP A 437 0.99 15.59 -0.38
N GLY A 438 1.20 14.81 0.70
CA GLY A 438 2.18 13.73 0.71
C GLY A 438 1.85 12.64 -0.31
N ALA A 439 2.87 12.07 -0.93
CA ALA A 439 2.74 11.03 -1.93
C ALA A 439 3.93 10.08 -1.86
N SER A 440 3.71 8.79 -2.08
CA SER A 440 4.77 7.78 -2.11
C SER A 440 4.42 6.63 -3.05
N PHE A 441 5.42 6.16 -3.80
CA PHE A 441 5.36 4.92 -4.57
C PHE A 441 5.78 3.75 -3.69
N ALA A 442 4.94 2.72 -3.61
CA ALA A 442 5.22 1.49 -2.87
C ALA A 442 4.45 0.32 -3.48
N ASP A 443 4.91 -0.90 -3.26
CA ASP A 443 4.26 -2.12 -3.77
C ASP A 443 3.41 -2.73 -2.65
N PHE A 444 2.12 -2.37 -2.60
CA PHE A 444 1.25 -2.69 -1.46
C PHE A 444 0.69 -4.12 -1.50
N ASP A 445 0.71 -4.80 -2.65
CA ASP A 445 0.27 -6.19 -2.79
C ASP A 445 1.43 -7.17 -3.10
N SER A 446 2.67 -6.67 -3.08
CA SER A 446 3.90 -7.42 -3.36
C SER A 446 3.88 -8.16 -4.70
N ASP A 447 3.28 -7.58 -5.73
CA ASP A 447 3.26 -8.12 -7.10
C ASP A 447 4.43 -7.62 -7.99
N GLY A 448 5.24 -6.73 -7.43
CA GLY A 448 6.42 -6.09 -7.98
C GLY A 448 6.16 -4.70 -8.59
N TRP A 449 4.90 -4.31 -8.80
CA TRP A 449 4.53 -3.05 -9.44
C TRP A 449 4.41 -1.97 -8.37
N LEU A 450 4.93 -0.77 -8.65
CA LEU A 450 4.77 0.35 -7.73
C LEU A 450 3.35 0.90 -7.85
N ASP A 451 2.58 0.78 -6.79
CA ASP A 451 1.33 1.50 -6.54
C ASP A 451 1.64 2.90 -5.99
N LEU A 452 0.62 3.75 -5.88
CA LEU A 452 0.78 5.13 -5.43
C LEU A 452 -0.24 5.49 -4.34
N ALA A 453 0.25 5.91 -3.17
CA ALA A 453 -0.57 6.49 -2.10
C ALA A 453 -0.47 8.02 -2.11
N VAL A 454 -1.59 8.73 -1.96
CA VAL A 454 -1.62 10.20 -1.92
C VAL A 454 -2.51 10.70 -0.78
N ALA A 455 -1.95 11.50 0.12
CA ALA A 455 -2.68 12.19 1.18
C ALA A 455 -3.41 13.40 0.62
N ASN A 456 -4.71 13.49 0.87
CA ASN A 456 -5.53 14.62 0.43
C ASN A 456 -6.15 15.38 1.61
N GLY A 457 -6.26 16.69 1.47
CA GLY A 457 -6.92 17.52 2.46
C GLY A 457 -7.08 18.96 2.00
N SER A 458 -8.24 19.57 2.23
CA SER A 458 -8.51 20.90 1.68
C SER A 458 -7.74 22.02 2.39
N THR A 459 -7.49 23.12 1.68
CA THR A 459 -7.14 24.42 2.26
C THR A 459 -8.36 25.33 2.45
N PHE A 460 -9.55 24.90 2.02
CA PHE A 460 -10.78 25.66 2.19
C PHE A 460 -11.44 25.40 3.54
N GLU A 461 -12.01 26.46 4.10
CA GLU A 461 -12.77 26.40 5.34
C GLU A 461 -14.18 25.80 5.11
N VAL A 462 -14.69 25.07 6.09
CA VAL A 462 -16.10 24.63 6.08
C VAL A 462 -17.03 25.82 6.34
N LYS A 463 -18.21 25.83 5.73
CA LYS A 463 -19.14 26.99 5.77
C LYS A 463 -19.57 27.34 7.19
N GLU A 464 -19.69 26.32 8.05
CA GLU A 464 -20.15 26.42 9.42
C GLU A 464 -19.08 26.97 10.36
N SER A 465 -17.79 26.88 10.00
CA SER A 465 -16.68 27.27 10.86
C SER A 465 -15.43 27.65 10.06
N ARG A 466 -15.10 28.94 10.10
CA ARG A 466 -13.82 29.48 9.56
C ARG A 466 -12.57 28.96 10.27
N ARG A 467 -12.72 28.17 11.33
CA ARG A 467 -11.59 27.59 12.07
C ARG A 467 -11.29 26.15 11.67
N GLN A 468 -12.09 25.56 10.81
CA GLN A 468 -11.97 24.16 10.38
C GLN A 468 -11.83 24.08 8.87
N LEU A 469 -10.94 23.23 8.42
CA LEU A 469 -10.71 22.95 7.01
C LEU A 469 -11.59 21.78 6.53
N ALA A 470 -11.95 21.77 5.25
CA ALA A 470 -12.75 20.70 4.67
C ALA A 470 -11.92 19.42 4.48
N ALA A 471 -12.45 18.30 4.96
CA ALA A 471 -11.82 16.99 4.83
C ALA A 471 -12.01 16.40 3.42
N MET A 472 -11.03 15.64 2.94
CA MET A 472 -11.03 14.95 1.65
C MET A 472 -10.55 13.50 1.83
N PRO A 473 -11.07 12.52 1.07
CA PRO A 473 -10.53 11.16 1.10
C PRO A 473 -9.15 11.13 0.44
N SER A 474 -8.23 10.35 1.01
CA SER A 474 -6.93 10.07 0.40
C SER A 474 -7.06 9.04 -0.72
N PHE A 475 -6.05 8.93 -1.59
CA PHE A 475 -6.03 7.95 -2.67
C PHE A 475 -5.10 6.77 -2.37
N LEU A 476 -5.49 5.60 -2.88
CA LEU A 476 -4.62 4.45 -3.05
C LEU A 476 -4.78 3.96 -4.49
N PHE A 477 -3.88 4.40 -5.37
CA PHE A 477 -3.88 4.01 -6.77
C PHE A 477 -3.12 2.71 -6.96
N TRP A 478 -3.86 1.62 -7.21
CA TRP A 478 -3.28 0.33 -7.57
C TRP A 478 -2.86 0.30 -9.04
N ASN A 479 -1.62 -0.09 -9.29
CA ASN A 479 -1.01 -0.13 -10.60
C ASN A 479 -1.34 -1.45 -11.31
N ALA A 480 -2.25 -1.40 -12.27
CA ALA A 480 -2.59 -2.53 -13.12
C ALA A 480 -1.49 -2.76 -14.18
N ARG A 481 -0.31 -3.19 -13.72
CA ARG A 481 0.84 -3.63 -14.51
C ARG A 481 1.41 -2.59 -15.48
N GLY A 482 1.59 -1.36 -14.98
CA GLY A 482 2.09 -0.22 -15.74
C GLY A 482 1.07 0.35 -16.73
N GLN A 483 -0.09 -0.30 -16.94
CA GLN A 483 -1.04 0.12 -17.95
C GLN A 483 -1.94 1.26 -17.45
N PHE A 484 -2.49 1.10 -16.24
CA PHE A 484 -3.50 1.98 -15.68
C PHE A 484 -3.52 1.90 -14.16
N PHE A 485 -3.84 3.00 -13.50
CA PHE A 485 -4.03 3.10 -12.06
C PHE A 485 -5.52 3.11 -11.70
N HIS A 486 -5.90 2.31 -10.72
CA HIS A 486 -7.24 2.32 -10.15
C HIS A 486 -7.20 2.78 -8.70
N ASP A 487 -7.94 3.83 -8.36
CA ASP A 487 -8.13 4.20 -6.95
C ASP A 487 -8.93 3.11 -6.23
N LEU A 488 -8.32 2.47 -5.23
CA LEU A 488 -8.90 1.44 -4.39
C LEU A 488 -9.40 1.98 -3.04
N ALA A 489 -9.10 3.23 -2.68
CA ALA A 489 -9.50 3.81 -1.39
C ALA A 489 -11.02 3.73 -1.11
N PRO A 490 -11.94 3.86 -2.10
CA PRO A 490 -13.37 3.73 -1.86
C PRO A 490 -13.82 2.37 -1.32
N TRP A 491 -13.04 1.30 -1.52
CA TRP A 491 -13.34 -0.05 -1.03
C TRP A 491 -12.75 -0.34 0.36
N ASN A 492 -12.02 0.60 0.97
CA ASN A 492 -11.49 0.47 2.31
C ASN A 492 -11.95 1.63 3.21
N GLN A 493 -12.56 1.32 4.35
CA GLN A 493 -13.10 2.35 5.23
C GLN A 493 -12.02 3.28 5.81
N SER A 494 -10.87 2.75 6.21
CA SER A 494 -9.80 3.50 6.88
C SER A 494 -9.13 4.50 5.92
N LEU A 495 -8.92 4.09 4.66
CA LEU A 495 -8.36 4.95 3.61
C LEU A 495 -9.39 5.92 3.02
N GLY A 496 -10.58 5.43 2.70
CA GLY A 496 -11.66 6.21 2.06
C GLY A 496 -12.42 7.13 3.03
N GLN A 497 -12.01 7.21 4.30
CA GLN A 497 -12.53 8.20 5.24
C GLN A 497 -11.91 9.57 4.94
N PRO A 498 -12.72 10.64 4.79
CA PRO A 498 -12.17 11.97 4.58
C PRO A 498 -11.47 12.53 5.83
N HIS A 499 -10.27 13.06 5.66
CA HIS A 499 -9.50 13.82 6.67
C HIS A 499 -8.85 15.05 6.02
N VAL A 500 -8.21 15.91 6.83
CA VAL A 500 -7.38 17.01 6.31
C VAL A 500 -5.93 16.55 6.30
N SER A 501 -5.63 15.52 5.50
CA SER A 501 -4.31 14.89 5.48
C SER A 501 -3.27 15.78 4.80
N ARG A 502 -2.03 15.74 5.31
CA ARG A 502 -0.88 16.54 4.85
C ARG A 502 0.31 15.63 4.60
N GLY A 503 1.07 15.31 5.64
CA GLY A 503 2.21 14.39 5.56
C GLY A 503 1.77 12.96 5.31
N LEU A 504 2.56 12.24 4.51
CA LEU A 504 2.40 10.82 4.20
C LEU A 504 3.79 10.20 4.09
N ALA A 505 4.03 9.08 4.76
CA ALA A 505 5.19 8.25 4.50
C ALA A 505 4.90 6.76 4.71
N VAL A 506 5.64 5.90 4.03
CA VAL A 506 5.45 4.44 4.03
C VAL A 506 6.65 3.69 4.63
N ALA A 507 6.34 2.57 5.28
CA ALA A 507 7.31 1.62 5.84
C ALA A 507 6.62 0.28 6.13
N ASP A 508 7.34 -0.84 6.10
CA ASP A 508 6.92 -2.08 6.76
C ASP A 508 7.25 -1.97 8.26
N PHE A 509 6.34 -1.39 9.06
CA PHE A 509 6.68 -1.02 10.44
C PHE A 509 6.68 -2.21 11.40
N ASP A 510 5.97 -3.30 11.09
CA ASP A 510 5.94 -4.51 11.91
C ASP A 510 6.77 -5.67 11.34
N ASN A 511 7.51 -5.42 10.25
CA ASN A 511 8.43 -6.33 9.57
C ASN A 511 7.72 -7.59 9.02
N ASP A 512 6.49 -7.46 8.53
CA ASP A 512 5.70 -8.55 7.98
C ASP A 512 5.78 -8.67 6.44
N GLY A 513 6.43 -7.70 5.79
CA GLY A 513 6.62 -7.58 4.35
C GLY A 513 5.57 -6.77 3.62
N SER A 514 4.55 -6.28 4.33
CA SER A 514 3.50 -5.45 3.78
C SER A 514 3.86 -3.98 4.02
N MET A 515 3.91 -3.18 2.96
CA MET A 515 4.14 -1.75 3.12
C MET A 515 2.94 -1.08 3.78
N ASP A 516 3.15 -0.36 4.88
CA ASP A 516 2.14 0.36 5.63
C ASP A 516 2.17 1.87 5.37
N ILE A 517 1.14 2.58 5.81
CA ILE A 517 1.01 4.02 5.57
C ILE A 517 0.85 4.76 6.90
N ALA A 518 1.72 5.74 7.17
CA ALA A 518 1.50 6.75 8.20
C ALA A 518 1.12 8.09 7.56
N MET A 519 0.13 8.76 8.15
CA MET A 519 -0.32 10.09 7.71
C MET A 519 -0.42 11.05 8.88
N VAL A 520 -0.18 12.33 8.63
CA VAL A 520 -0.44 13.41 9.59
C VAL A 520 -1.65 14.21 9.12
N ASP A 521 -2.68 14.26 9.97
CA ASP A 521 -3.92 14.98 9.71
C ASP A 521 -3.93 16.30 10.46
N HIS A 522 -4.16 17.38 9.72
CA HIS A 522 -4.20 18.74 10.24
C HIS A 522 -5.28 18.90 11.31
N GLY A 523 -4.90 19.46 12.47
CA GLY A 523 -5.82 19.67 13.59
C GLY A 523 -6.25 18.39 14.33
N GLU A 524 -5.82 17.21 13.87
CA GLU A 524 -6.04 15.93 14.53
C GLU A 524 -4.69 15.40 15.06
N GLY A 525 -4.22 14.27 14.55
CA GLY A 525 -2.99 13.63 14.99
C GLY A 525 -2.34 12.85 13.86
N VAL A 526 -1.67 11.75 14.22
CA VAL A 526 -1.11 10.80 13.27
C VAL A 526 -2.09 9.65 13.10
N ARG A 527 -2.22 9.13 11.88
CA ARG A 527 -2.86 7.84 11.59
C ARG A 527 -1.82 6.85 11.10
N LEU A 528 -1.86 5.63 11.63
CA LEU A 528 -1.07 4.49 11.15
C LEU A 528 -2.02 3.43 10.61
N LEU A 529 -1.94 3.19 9.31
CA LEU A 529 -2.76 2.26 8.57
C LEU A 529 -1.92 1.02 8.24
N ARG A 530 -2.15 -0.07 8.96
CA ARG A 530 -1.50 -1.35 8.66
C ARG A 530 -2.12 -1.98 7.43
N ASN A 531 -1.29 -2.44 6.51
CA ASN A 531 -1.68 -3.17 5.32
C ASN A 531 -1.91 -4.65 5.64
N ASP A 532 -3.17 -5.05 5.69
CA ASP A 532 -3.62 -6.45 5.83
C ASP A 532 -4.10 -7.02 4.47
N MET A 533 -3.65 -6.47 3.34
CA MET A 533 -3.96 -7.00 2.01
C MET A 533 -3.35 -8.39 1.79
N PRO A 534 -4.00 -9.27 1.00
CA PRO A 534 -3.31 -10.44 0.50
C PRO A 534 -2.13 -10.00 -0.37
N HIS A 535 -0.93 -10.48 -0.05
CA HIS A 535 0.29 -10.09 -0.75
C HIS A 535 1.08 -11.32 -1.27
N GLY A 536 1.92 -11.08 -2.27
CA GLY A 536 2.90 -12.04 -2.78
C GLY A 536 4.08 -12.27 -1.82
N ASN A 537 5.06 -13.06 -2.24
CA ASN A 537 6.36 -13.09 -1.60
C ASN A 537 7.04 -11.72 -1.74
N TRP A 538 7.92 -11.38 -0.80
CA TRP A 538 8.59 -10.08 -0.76
C TRP A 538 10.08 -10.23 -0.43
N ALA A 539 10.84 -9.16 -0.54
CA ALA A 539 12.16 -9.03 0.09
C ALA A 539 12.45 -7.56 0.37
N GLU A 540 13.02 -7.27 1.54
CA GLU A 540 13.50 -5.92 1.85
C GLU A 540 15.02 -5.88 1.88
N ILE A 541 15.61 -4.80 1.37
CA ILE A 541 17.06 -4.59 1.38
C ILE A 541 17.40 -3.36 2.23
N ARG A 542 18.23 -3.60 3.26
CA ARG A 542 18.87 -2.58 4.09
C ARG A 542 20.30 -2.37 3.60
N LEU A 543 20.61 -1.15 3.18
CA LEU A 543 21.94 -0.79 2.71
C LEU A 543 22.76 -0.12 3.80
N HIS A 544 24.03 -0.49 3.87
CA HIS A 544 25.06 0.23 4.63
C HIS A 544 26.20 0.61 3.71
N SER A 545 26.43 1.91 3.54
CA SER A 545 27.53 2.41 2.71
C SER A 545 28.86 2.36 3.48
N ARG A 546 29.99 2.63 2.82
CA ARG A 546 31.27 2.87 3.50
C ARG A 546 31.82 4.25 3.16
N THR A 547 32.34 4.93 4.18
CA THR A 547 33.17 6.11 3.99
C THR A 547 34.41 5.79 3.14
N GLY A 548 35.03 6.80 2.52
CA GLY A 548 36.34 6.65 1.87
C GLY A 548 37.47 6.15 2.79
N LYS A 549 37.27 6.14 4.11
CA LYS A 549 38.19 5.56 5.11
C LYS A 549 37.86 4.10 5.47
N GLY A 550 36.84 3.51 4.85
CA GLY A 550 36.41 2.12 5.03
C GLY A 550 35.48 1.86 6.22
N ALA A 551 35.17 2.88 7.04
CA ALA A 551 34.16 2.73 8.10
C ALA A 551 32.76 2.59 7.49
N VAL A 552 31.94 1.70 8.05
CA VAL A 552 30.52 1.58 7.69
C VAL A 552 29.81 2.86 8.13
N SER A 553 29.09 3.50 7.21
CA SER A 553 28.37 4.75 7.43
C SER A 553 27.24 4.90 6.42
N GLY A 554 26.21 5.66 6.75
CA GLY A 554 25.13 5.97 5.82
C GLY A 554 24.25 4.77 5.47
N PHE A 555 23.08 5.08 4.92
CA PHE A 555 21.96 4.15 4.78
C PHE A 555 21.57 3.97 3.31
N GLY A 556 22.57 4.07 2.42
CA GLY A 556 22.39 3.91 0.98
C GLY A 556 21.69 5.07 0.26
N ASP A 557 21.57 6.26 0.86
CA ASP A 557 20.94 7.43 0.21
C ASP A 557 21.51 7.66 -1.21
N GLY A 558 20.63 7.70 -2.21
CA GLY A 558 20.97 7.83 -3.63
C GLY A 558 21.37 6.54 -4.34
N ALA A 559 21.46 5.40 -3.64
CA ALA A 559 21.74 4.12 -4.26
C ALA A 559 20.56 3.62 -5.10
N VAL A 560 20.89 2.97 -6.22
CA VAL A 560 19.91 2.32 -7.09
C VAL A 560 20.10 0.80 -6.99
N LEU A 561 19.00 0.10 -6.73
CA LEU A 561 18.94 -1.34 -6.63
C LEU A 561 18.14 -1.90 -7.81
N THR A 562 18.64 -2.95 -8.43
CA THR A 562 17.91 -3.73 -9.44
C THR A 562 17.88 -5.19 -9.01
N ALA A 563 16.69 -5.72 -8.76
CA ALA A 563 16.48 -7.12 -8.38
C ALA A 563 15.87 -7.89 -9.55
N TRP A 564 16.40 -9.08 -9.83
CA TRP A 564 15.83 -10.00 -10.80
C TRP A 564 15.16 -11.17 -10.09
N ALA A 565 13.87 -11.34 -10.33
CA ALA A 565 13.10 -12.53 -9.94
C ALA A 565 12.67 -13.26 -11.22
N GLY A 566 13.49 -14.21 -11.68
CA GLY A 566 13.40 -14.76 -13.02
C GLY A 566 13.83 -13.76 -14.09
N ALA A 567 12.98 -13.54 -15.09
CA ALA A 567 13.24 -12.61 -16.19
C ALA A 567 12.76 -11.16 -15.91
N VAL A 568 12.24 -10.90 -14.71
CA VAL A 568 11.62 -9.62 -14.35
C VAL A 568 12.61 -8.78 -13.55
N PRO A 569 13.12 -7.66 -14.10
CA PRO A 569 13.84 -6.66 -13.32
C PRO A 569 12.86 -5.81 -12.51
N LEU A 570 13.23 -5.51 -11.27
CA LEU A 570 12.54 -4.57 -10.38
C LEU A 570 13.56 -3.54 -9.94
N ARG A 571 13.27 -2.27 -10.19
CA ARG A 571 14.17 -1.16 -9.89
C ARG A 571 13.66 -0.38 -8.67
N ARG A 572 14.55 -0.05 -7.73
CA ARG A 572 14.25 0.80 -6.55
C ARG A 572 15.39 1.77 -6.31
N THR A 573 15.09 2.97 -5.84
CA THR A 573 16.08 3.98 -5.46
C THR A 573 15.87 4.34 -4.00
N ILE A 574 16.94 4.39 -3.21
CA ILE A 574 16.86 4.91 -1.84
C ILE A 574 16.88 6.43 -1.91
N THR A 575 15.73 7.05 -1.71
CA THR A 575 15.58 8.50 -1.71
C THR A 575 14.59 8.95 -0.63
N SER A 576 14.55 10.26 -0.37
CA SER A 576 13.64 10.89 0.57
C SER A 576 12.66 11.78 -0.20
N ALA A 577 11.49 11.25 -0.51
CA ALA A 577 10.43 11.96 -1.24
C ALA A 577 9.12 11.90 -0.44
N SER A 578 8.40 13.02 -0.39
CA SER A 578 6.99 13.21 -0.04
C SER A 578 6.82 14.67 0.41
N TYR A 579 5.60 15.11 0.72
CA TYR A 579 5.36 16.42 1.32
C TYR A 579 5.77 16.42 2.80
N LEU A 580 6.84 17.17 3.11
CA LEU A 580 7.38 17.36 4.47
C LEU A 580 7.76 16.06 5.22
N SER A 581 7.76 14.93 4.52
CA SER A 581 7.79 13.59 5.09
C SER A 581 8.85 12.73 4.41
N GLN A 582 9.25 11.65 5.07
CA GLN A 582 10.29 10.75 4.58
C GLN A 582 9.89 9.29 4.82
N ASP A 583 9.90 8.51 3.75
CA ASP A 583 9.69 7.07 3.74
C ASP A 583 10.84 6.31 4.43
N SER A 584 10.61 5.02 4.70
CA SER A 584 11.68 4.11 5.09
C SER A 584 12.82 4.11 4.07
N ARG A 585 14.05 3.92 4.54
CA ARG A 585 15.23 3.72 3.69
C ARG A 585 15.41 2.27 3.24
N ARG A 586 14.48 1.38 3.58
CA ARG A 586 14.51 -0.01 3.15
C ARG A 586 13.92 -0.09 1.75
N ALA A 587 14.66 -0.70 0.83
CA ALA A 587 14.12 -0.98 -0.50
C ALA A 587 13.24 -2.24 -0.42
N HIS A 588 11.94 -2.07 -0.58
CA HIS A 588 10.99 -3.18 -0.68
C HIS A 588 10.84 -3.66 -2.13
N PHE A 589 10.84 -4.98 -2.30
CA PHE A 589 10.58 -5.68 -3.55
C PHE A 589 9.46 -6.69 -3.37
N GLY A 590 8.31 -6.47 -4.01
CA GLY A 590 7.32 -7.52 -4.23
C GLY A 590 7.80 -8.50 -5.30
N LEU A 591 7.83 -9.79 -4.95
CA LEU A 591 8.31 -10.88 -5.79
C LEU A 591 7.17 -11.72 -6.37
N GLY A 592 5.92 -11.41 -6.00
CA GLY A 592 4.74 -12.17 -6.42
C GLY A 592 4.87 -13.64 -6.03
N ALA A 593 4.93 -14.54 -7.02
CA ALA A 593 5.08 -15.98 -6.77
C ALA A 593 6.55 -16.43 -6.64
N ALA A 594 7.53 -15.59 -6.96
CA ALA A 594 8.94 -15.98 -6.92
C ALA A 594 9.41 -16.17 -5.47
N SER A 595 10.17 -17.24 -5.22
CA SER A 595 10.62 -17.60 -3.86
C SER A 595 11.98 -17.01 -3.48
N LYS A 596 12.60 -16.23 -4.37
CA LYS A 596 13.90 -15.59 -4.18
C LYS A 596 14.14 -14.50 -5.21
N ILE A 597 15.08 -13.60 -4.91
CA ILE A 597 15.78 -12.77 -5.86
C ILE A 597 16.97 -13.58 -6.40
N ASP A 598 16.98 -13.85 -7.70
CA ASP A 598 18.07 -14.60 -8.37
C ASP A 598 19.36 -13.78 -8.40
N ARG A 599 19.22 -12.47 -8.64
CA ARG A 599 20.32 -11.50 -8.67
C ARG A 599 19.84 -10.18 -8.10
N LEU A 600 20.64 -9.56 -7.25
CA LEU A 600 20.48 -8.19 -6.80
C LEU A 600 21.73 -7.41 -7.23
N GLU A 601 21.56 -6.36 -8.00
CA GLU A 601 22.62 -5.39 -8.30
C GLU A 601 22.38 -4.11 -7.51
N VAL A 602 23.42 -3.59 -6.87
CA VAL A 602 23.39 -2.31 -6.15
C VAL A 602 24.42 -1.39 -6.79
N ARG A 603 23.96 -0.26 -7.30
CA ARG A 603 24.79 0.87 -7.71
C ARG A 603 24.78 1.89 -6.57
N TRP A 604 25.90 1.99 -5.87
CA TRP A 604 26.10 2.90 -4.74
C TRP A 604 26.22 4.36 -5.20
N GLY A 605 25.97 5.32 -4.30
CA GLY A 605 26.06 6.76 -4.61
C GLY A 605 27.45 7.23 -5.08
N ASN A 606 28.52 6.49 -4.75
CA ASN A 606 29.87 6.76 -5.27
C ASN A 606 30.09 6.25 -6.71
N GLY A 607 29.12 5.54 -7.30
CA GLY A 607 29.16 4.95 -8.64
C GLY A 607 29.68 3.51 -8.69
N ARG A 608 30.06 2.92 -7.55
CA ARG A 608 30.45 1.50 -7.48
C ARG A 608 29.23 0.61 -7.72
N VAL A 609 29.42 -0.48 -8.44
CA VAL A 609 28.37 -1.48 -8.70
C VAL A 609 28.80 -2.82 -8.11
N GLU A 610 27.91 -3.44 -7.35
CA GLU A 610 28.11 -4.75 -6.73
C GLU A 610 26.90 -5.65 -6.93
N THR A 611 27.08 -6.96 -6.77
CA THR A 611 26.04 -7.95 -7.06
C THR A 611 26.03 -9.07 -6.04
N TRP A 612 24.82 -9.47 -5.64
CA TRP A 612 24.51 -10.63 -4.81
C TRP A 612 23.54 -11.54 -5.56
N THR A 613 23.49 -12.81 -5.19
CA THR A 613 22.63 -13.81 -5.85
C THR A 613 21.93 -14.69 -4.84
N ASP A 614 20.83 -15.31 -5.27
CA ASP A 614 20.08 -16.31 -4.50
C ASP A 614 19.59 -15.84 -3.12
N LEU A 615 19.09 -14.61 -3.03
CA LEU A 615 18.51 -14.07 -1.80
C LEU A 615 17.09 -14.61 -1.63
N ALA A 616 16.86 -15.46 -0.64
CA ALA A 616 15.54 -16.03 -0.37
C ALA A 616 14.50 -14.94 -0.07
N ALA A 617 13.28 -15.17 -0.54
CA ALA A 617 12.14 -14.29 -0.27
C ALA A 617 11.68 -14.36 1.19
N ASN A 618 10.81 -13.42 1.56
CA ASN A 618 10.17 -13.20 2.86
C ASN A 618 11.19 -12.92 3.98
N HIS A 619 12.21 -12.15 3.62
CA HIS A 619 13.32 -11.80 4.48
C HIS A 619 13.78 -10.37 4.25
N ILE A 620 14.27 -9.77 5.33
CA ILE A 620 15.05 -8.53 5.30
C ILE A 620 16.52 -8.91 5.13
N TRP A 621 17.19 -8.33 4.14
CA TRP A 621 18.60 -8.56 3.85
C TRP A 621 19.42 -7.31 4.15
N GLU A 622 20.50 -7.48 4.89
CA GLU A 622 21.51 -6.46 5.12
C GLU A 622 22.64 -6.60 4.12
N ILE A 623 22.90 -5.53 3.37
CA ILE A 623 23.91 -5.43 2.34
C ILE A 623 24.86 -4.29 2.72
N THR A 624 26.13 -4.63 2.92
CA THR A 624 27.17 -3.65 3.21
C THR A 624 28.08 -3.49 2.01
N GLU A 625 28.36 -2.24 1.63
CA GLU A 625 29.29 -1.92 0.56
C GLU A 625 30.64 -2.64 0.76
N GLY A 626 31.09 -3.37 -0.26
CA GLY A 626 32.38 -4.08 -0.25
C GLY A 626 32.36 -5.47 0.36
N GLU A 627 31.24 -5.89 0.95
CA GLU A 627 31.07 -7.24 1.46
C GLU A 627 30.48 -8.16 0.37
N ARG A 628 31.01 -9.40 0.29
CA ARG A 628 30.59 -10.37 -0.73
C ARG A 628 29.33 -11.16 -0.35
N GLU A 629 28.99 -11.18 0.93
CA GLU A 629 27.89 -11.97 1.45
C GLU A 629 26.80 -11.03 1.97
N ALA A 630 25.56 -11.31 1.56
CA ALA A 630 24.38 -10.69 2.15
C ALA A 630 24.08 -11.37 3.49
N ARG A 631 23.67 -10.60 4.50
CA ARG A 631 23.28 -11.17 5.79
C ARG A 631 21.78 -11.10 5.92
N GLN A 632 21.15 -12.22 6.24
CA GLN A 632 19.75 -12.20 6.63
C GLN A 632 19.62 -11.46 7.96
N PHE A 633 18.83 -10.39 7.97
CA PHE A 633 18.59 -9.59 9.15
C PHE A 633 17.34 -10.09 9.86
N ALA A 634 17.45 -10.31 11.17
CA ALA A 634 16.31 -10.61 12.04
C ALA A 634 16.15 -9.43 13.01
N PRO A 635 15.02 -8.69 12.95
CA PRO A 635 14.76 -7.59 13.86
C PRO A 635 14.88 -8.01 15.32
N ARG A 636 15.46 -7.14 16.15
CA ARG A 636 15.46 -7.39 17.58
C ARG A 636 14.02 -7.26 18.08
N GLY A 637 13.52 -8.32 18.72
CA GLY A 637 12.26 -8.22 19.45
C GLY A 637 12.38 -7.23 20.61
N PRO A 638 11.25 -6.88 21.26
CA PRO A 638 11.24 -5.96 22.40
C PRO A 638 12.34 -6.34 23.39
N ALA A 639 13.20 -5.37 23.72
CA ALA A 639 14.37 -5.58 24.55
C ALA A 639 13.97 -6.27 25.88
N GLY A 640 14.38 -7.53 26.06
CA GLY A 640 14.26 -8.24 27.34
C GLY A 640 13.36 -9.48 27.38
N GLN A 641 12.68 -9.88 26.30
CA GLN A 641 11.89 -11.11 26.29
C GLN A 641 12.60 -12.28 25.60
N HIS A 642 12.76 -13.39 26.34
CA HIS A 642 13.37 -14.62 25.84
C HIS A 642 12.55 -15.21 24.67
N PRO A 643 13.15 -15.74 23.59
CA PRO A 643 12.42 -16.26 22.41
C PRO A 643 11.29 -17.25 22.73
N VAL A 644 11.49 -18.07 23.76
CA VAL A 644 10.47 -19.02 24.27
C VAL A 644 9.21 -18.31 24.77
N VAL A 645 9.33 -17.16 25.42
CA VAL A 645 8.19 -16.39 25.93
C VAL A 645 7.37 -15.85 24.74
N ARG A 646 8.05 -15.26 23.75
CA ARG A 646 7.41 -14.73 22.53
C ARG A 646 6.68 -15.82 21.75
N PHE A 647 7.29 -17.00 21.60
CA PHE A 647 6.65 -18.17 21.00
C PHE A 647 5.31 -18.49 21.69
N TRP A 648 5.31 -18.59 23.02
CA TRP A 648 4.11 -18.94 23.77
C TRP A 648 3.05 -17.84 23.79
N GLU A 649 3.44 -16.57 23.70
CA GLU A 649 2.52 -15.45 23.55
C GLU A 649 1.81 -15.48 22.19
N LYS A 650 2.58 -15.64 21.09
CA LYS A 650 2.02 -15.77 19.74
C LYS A 650 1.15 -17.01 19.60
N GLN A 651 1.62 -18.16 20.09
CA GLN A 651 0.85 -19.39 20.09
C GLN A 651 -0.46 -19.25 20.87
N ARG A 652 -0.45 -18.55 22.02
CA ARG A 652 -1.65 -18.30 22.81
C ARG A 652 -2.60 -17.33 22.12
N ALA A 653 -2.08 -16.27 21.50
CA ALA A 653 -2.87 -15.34 20.71
C ALA A 653 -3.54 -16.05 19.51
N ALA A 654 -2.82 -16.95 18.83
CA ALA A 654 -3.36 -17.76 17.75
C ALA A 654 -4.51 -18.66 18.24
N MET A 655 -4.33 -19.28 19.41
CA MET A 655 -5.38 -20.10 20.04
C MET A 655 -6.61 -19.28 20.45
N ASP A 656 -6.43 -18.05 20.94
CA ASP A 656 -7.52 -17.14 21.29
C ASP A 656 -8.26 -16.65 20.03
N ALA A 657 -7.55 -16.27 18.97
CA ALA A 657 -8.16 -15.92 17.69
C ALA A 657 -9.02 -17.08 17.14
N MET A 658 -8.49 -18.31 17.19
CA MET A 658 -9.21 -19.49 16.70
C MET A 658 -10.44 -19.83 17.58
N LYS A 659 -10.28 -19.85 18.91
CA LYS A 659 -11.29 -20.41 19.82
C LYS A 659 -12.29 -19.38 20.37
N ARG A 660 -11.87 -18.13 20.54
CA ARG A 660 -12.68 -17.06 21.16
C ARG A 660 -13.21 -16.08 20.13
N GLU A 661 -12.34 -15.64 19.21
CA GLU A 661 -12.72 -14.66 18.18
C GLU A 661 -13.37 -15.33 16.97
N HIS A 662 -13.16 -16.63 16.79
CA HIS A 662 -13.61 -17.40 15.63
C HIS A 662 -13.09 -16.85 14.29
N ASP A 663 -11.86 -16.31 14.30
CA ASP A 663 -11.18 -15.77 13.13
C ASP A 663 -10.05 -16.73 12.68
N PRO A 664 -10.33 -17.64 11.73
CA PRO A 664 -9.34 -18.60 11.25
C PRO A 664 -8.22 -17.95 10.43
N ALA A 665 -8.47 -16.78 9.80
CA ALA A 665 -7.45 -16.09 9.02
C ALA A 665 -6.40 -15.45 9.93
N LYS A 666 -6.86 -14.74 10.96
CA LYS A 666 -5.98 -14.18 12.01
C LYS A 666 -5.23 -15.29 12.76
N ALA A 667 -5.91 -16.38 13.12
CA ALA A 667 -5.27 -17.51 13.78
C ALA A 667 -4.18 -18.16 12.91
N ALA A 668 -4.44 -18.33 11.60
CA ALA A 668 -3.45 -18.87 10.68
C ALA A 668 -2.20 -18.00 10.59
N ARG A 669 -2.35 -16.66 10.51
CA ARG A 669 -1.21 -15.72 10.53
C ARG A 669 -0.38 -15.87 11.81
N LEU A 670 -1.04 -15.82 12.98
CA LEU A 670 -0.36 -15.94 14.28
C LEU A 670 0.31 -17.31 14.49
N PHE A 671 -0.25 -18.40 13.96
CA PHE A 671 0.43 -19.70 13.99
C PHE A 671 1.66 -19.74 13.09
N ARG A 672 1.66 -19.07 11.94
CA ARG A 672 2.87 -18.93 11.09
C ARG A 672 3.95 -18.15 11.82
N GLU A 673 3.62 -17.00 12.40
CA GLU A 673 4.55 -16.20 13.22
C GLU A 673 5.13 -17.04 14.38
N ALA A 674 4.32 -17.86 15.06
CA ALA A 674 4.82 -18.76 16.10
C ALA A 674 5.75 -19.85 15.53
N LEU A 675 5.43 -20.40 14.36
CA LEU A 675 6.23 -21.44 13.70
C LEU A 675 7.52 -20.90 13.07
N GLU A 676 7.66 -19.61 12.84
CA GLU A 676 8.95 -19.00 12.49
C GLU A 676 9.93 -19.08 13.67
N MET A 677 9.41 -19.00 14.90
CA MET A 677 10.21 -19.10 16.13
C MET A 677 10.50 -20.55 16.54
N ASP A 678 9.51 -21.44 16.39
CA ASP A 678 9.69 -22.90 16.56
C ASP A 678 9.04 -23.68 15.41
N PRO A 679 9.77 -23.90 14.30
CA PRO A 679 9.25 -24.60 13.11
C PRO A 679 8.86 -26.06 13.37
N ARG A 680 9.23 -26.61 14.52
CA ARG A 680 8.98 -28.01 14.89
C ARG A 680 7.83 -28.14 15.89
N HIS A 681 7.13 -27.05 16.21
CA HIS A 681 6.04 -27.12 17.17
C HIS A 681 4.80 -27.84 16.61
N GLU A 682 4.55 -29.04 17.11
CA GLU A 682 3.55 -29.97 16.55
C GLU A 682 2.11 -29.43 16.61
N ASP A 683 1.71 -28.84 17.73
CA ASP A 683 0.35 -28.32 17.90
C ASP A 683 0.10 -27.13 16.96
N SER A 684 1.10 -26.26 16.78
CA SER A 684 0.97 -25.08 15.92
C SER A 684 0.81 -25.48 14.45
N LEU A 685 1.59 -26.46 13.97
CA LEU A 685 1.42 -27.03 12.62
C LEU A 685 0.03 -27.67 12.44
N TYR A 686 -0.45 -28.41 13.45
CA TYR A 686 -1.76 -29.05 13.40
C TYR A 686 -2.91 -28.04 13.35
N TYR A 687 -2.88 -27.01 14.21
CA TYR A 687 -3.93 -25.99 14.24
C TYR A 687 -3.86 -25.03 13.06
N LEU A 688 -2.66 -24.73 12.54
CA LEU A 688 -2.52 -23.98 11.29
C LEU A 688 -3.21 -24.72 10.14
N ALA A 689 -2.94 -26.02 9.97
CA ALA A 689 -3.61 -26.82 8.94
C ALA A 689 -5.15 -26.79 9.06
N ASN A 690 -5.68 -26.82 10.29
CA ASN A 690 -7.12 -26.70 10.52
C ASN A 690 -7.67 -25.32 10.17
N CYS A 691 -6.93 -24.25 10.47
CA CYS A 691 -7.31 -22.88 10.11
C CYS A 691 -7.31 -22.69 8.58
N LEU A 692 -6.30 -23.20 7.87
CA LEU A 692 -6.23 -23.17 6.41
C LEU A 692 -7.39 -23.92 5.76
N ALA A 693 -7.68 -25.14 6.25
CA ALA A 693 -8.81 -25.91 5.77
C ALA A 693 -10.15 -25.20 6.00
N ALA A 694 -10.34 -24.54 7.15
CA ALA A 694 -11.53 -23.74 7.43
C ALA A 694 -11.65 -22.50 6.52
N GLY A 695 -10.52 -21.93 6.10
CA GLY A 695 -10.44 -20.84 5.12
C GLY A 695 -10.58 -21.28 3.66
N GLY A 696 -10.75 -22.58 3.38
CA GLY A 696 -10.89 -23.12 2.02
C GLY A 696 -9.58 -23.55 1.34
N ASP A 697 -8.43 -23.40 2.00
CA ASP A 697 -7.13 -23.83 1.48
C ASP A 697 -6.80 -25.27 1.91
N ALA A 698 -7.43 -26.24 1.23
CA ALA A 698 -7.20 -27.66 1.49
C ALA A 698 -5.78 -28.12 1.10
N ALA A 699 -5.19 -27.52 0.06
CA ALA A 699 -3.86 -27.89 -0.42
C ALA A 699 -2.77 -27.45 0.56
N GLY A 700 -2.83 -26.20 1.03
CA GLY A 700 -1.94 -25.69 2.07
C GLY A 700 -2.11 -26.45 3.38
N ALA A 701 -3.34 -26.76 3.78
CA ALA A 701 -3.59 -27.60 4.96
C ALA A 701 -2.91 -28.97 4.88
N VAL A 702 -2.97 -29.65 3.71
CA VAL A 702 -2.27 -30.92 3.49
C VAL A 702 -0.75 -30.75 3.57
N ALA A 703 -0.20 -29.68 3.01
CA ALA A 703 1.24 -29.40 3.07
C ALA A 703 1.75 -29.20 4.52
N GLU A 704 0.98 -28.49 5.36
CA GLU A 704 1.31 -28.31 6.77
C GLU A 704 1.22 -29.63 7.57
N LEU A 705 0.24 -30.48 7.26
CA LEU A 705 0.14 -31.83 7.87
C LEU A 705 1.29 -32.75 7.43
N GLU A 706 1.83 -32.58 6.23
CA GLU A 706 3.03 -33.29 5.79
C GLU A 706 4.29 -32.81 6.52
N LYS A 707 4.41 -31.50 6.77
CA LYS A 707 5.46 -30.97 7.64
C LYS A 707 5.35 -31.56 9.03
N LEU A 708 4.16 -31.55 9.62
CA LEU A 708 3.88 -32.17 10.92
C LEU A 708 4.25 -33.66 10.95
N ALA A 709 3.90 -34.43 9.91
CA ALA A 709 4.26 -35.84 9.81
C ALA A 709 5.77 -36.10 9.65
N ARG A 710 6.52 -35.14 9.08
CA ARG A 710 8.00 -35.20 9.06
C ARG A 710 8.60 -34.89 10.44
N VAL A 711 8.01 -33.92 11.16
CA VAL A 711 8.44 -33.54 12.51
C VAL A 711 8.13 -34.64 13.52
N ASN A 712 6.91 -35.17 13.48
CA ASN A 712 6.45 -36.28 14.30
C ASN A 712 5.72 -37.34 13.46
N PRO A 713 6.45 -38.37 12.98
CA PRO A 713 5.87 -39.50 12.25
C PRO A 713 4.85 -40.33 13.03
N GLN A 714 4.76 -40.16 14.36
CA GLN A 714 3.82 -40.88 15.23
C GLN A 714 2.52 -40.08 15.47
N SER A 715 2.32 -38.95 14.80
CA SER A 715 1.13 -38.12 14.97
C SER A 715 -0.09 -38.72 14.24
N HIS A 716 -0.84 -39.61 14.91
CA HIS A 716 -2.04 -40.23 14.32
C HIS A 716 -3.07 -39.18 13.86
N ARG A 717 -3.27 -38.11 14.64
CA ARG A 717 -4.21 -37.01 14.32
C ARG A 717 -3.84 -36.28 13.03
N ALA A 718 -2.54 -36.15 12.72
CA ALA A 718 -2.06 -35.49 11.52
C ALA A 718 -2.39 -36.32 10.27
N LEU A 719 -2.09 -37.61 10.34
CA LEU A 719 -2.35 -38.58 9.28
C LEU A 719 -3.86 -38.77 9.04
N GLN A 720 -4.66 -38.85 10.12
CA GLN A 720 -6.11 -38.93 10.04
C GLN A 720 -6.69 -37.69 9.34
N ARG A 721 -6.31 -36.48 9.80
CA ARG A 721 -6.80 -35.22 9.21
C ARG A 721 -6.38 -35.06 7.75
N LYS A 722 -5.16 -35.47 7.39
CA LYS A 722 -4.68 -35.48 6.00
C LYS A 722 -5.56 -36.38 5.14
N GLY A 723 -5.83 -37.60 5.62
CA GLY A 723 -6.71 -38.54 4.94
C GLY A 723 -8.13 -38.01 4.74
N GLU A 724 -8.69 -37.37 5.76
CA GLU A 724 -10.01 -36.72 5.70
C GLU A 724 -10.08 -35.62 4.63
N LEU A 725 -9.09 -34.72 4.59
CA LEU A 725 -9.05 -33.61 3.62
C LEU A 725 -8.90 -34.13 2.18
N LEU A 726 -8.05 -35.15 1.98
CA LEU A 726 -7.89 -35.81 0.68
C LEU A 726 -9.17 -36.54 0.25
N ALA A 727 -9.86 -37.22 1.17
CA ALA A 727 -11.10 -37.92 0.88
C ALA A 727 -12.24 -36.94 0.55
N SER A 728 -12.35 -35.84 1.29
CA SER A 728 -13.42 -34.85 1.14
C SER A 728 -13.34 -34.07 -0.18
N SER A 729 -12.13 -33.95 -0.75
CA SER A 729 -11.88 -33.29 -2.03
C SER A 729 -11.76 -34.25 -3.22
N ALA A 730 -11.86 -35.57 -2.98
CA ALA A 730 -11.70 -36.58 -4.02
C ALA A 730 -12.90 -36.61 -4.98
N THR A 731 -12.62 -36.52 -6.28
CA THR A 731 -13.60 -36.64 -7.36
C THR A 731 -13.36 -37.87 -8.23
N SER A 732 -12.28 -38.63 -7.97
CA SER A 732 -11.88 -39.79 -8.76
C SER A 732 -11.41 -40.96 -7.89
N ARG A 733 -11.45 -42.17 -8.45
CA ARG A 733 -10.94 -43.40 -7.81
C ARG A 733 -9.48 -43.26 -7.35
N ALA A 734 -8.63 -42.60 -8.15
CA ALA A 734 -7.22 -42.41 -7.83
C ALA A 734 -7.02 -41.52 -6.59
N GLN A 735 -7.84 -40.48 -6.43
CA GLN A 735 -7.78 -39.58 -5.26
C GLN A 735 -8.28 -40.26 -3.99
N PHE A 736 -9.34 -41.08 -4.07
CA PHE A 736 -9.76 -41.91 -2.93
C PHE A 736 -8.68 -42.91 -2.50
N LEU A 737 -7.95 -43.52 -3.45
CA LEU A 737 -6.80 -44.37 -3.13
C LEU A 737 -5.66 -43.58 -2.45
N ALA A 738 -5.40 -42.34 -2.90
CA ALA A 738 -4.41 -41.48 -2.28
C ALA A 738 -4.80 -41.07 -0.84
N ALA A 739 -6.09 -40.85 -0.58
CA ALA A 739 -6.61 -40.56 0.76
C ALA A 739 -6.51 -41.77 1.72
N ARG A 740 -6.57 -42.99 1.19
CA ARG A 740 -6.53 -44.22 1.98
C ARG A 740 -5.19 -44.47 2.67
N ALA A 741 -4.07 -44.20 2.00
CA ALA A 741 -2.73 -44.46 2.54
C ALA A 741 -2.42 -43.76 3.89
N PRO A 742 -2.67 -42.44 4.06
CA PRO A 742 -2.47 -41.79 5.35
C PRO A 742 -3.45 -42.28 6.43
N LEU A 743 -4.69 -42.65 6.07
CA LEU A 743 -5.64 -43.22 7.03
C LEU A 743 -5.21 -44.61 7.55
N GLU A 744 -4.71 -45.48 6.67
CA GLU A 744 -4.14 -46.77 7.10
C GLU A 744 -2.91 -46.57 8.00
N ALA A 745 -2.10 -45.55 7.72
CA ALA A 745 -0.98 -45.17 8.57
C ALA A 745 -1.44 -44.67 9.94
N ALA A 746 -2.48 -43.82 10.00
CA ALA A 746 -3.09 -43.39 11.26
C ALA A 746 -3.63 -44.58 12.07
N LEU A 747 -4.32 -45.53 11.42
CA LEU A 747 -4.88 -46.69 12.09
C LEU A 747 -3.80 -47.65 12.63
N ARG A 748 -2.64 -47.76 11.96
CA ARG A 748 -1.50 -48.52 12.49
C ARG A 748 -0.94 -47.92 13.78
N LEU A 749 -1.05 -46.60 13.94
CA LEU A 749 -0.60 -45.90 15.15
C LEU A 749 -1.64 -45.94 16.28
N ASN A 750 -2.93 -45.91 15.93
CA ASN A 750 -4.03 -46.05 16.88
C ASN A 750 -5.15 -46.92 16.28
N SER A 751 -5.13 -48.22 16.59
CA SER A 751 -6.00 -49.22 15.97
C SER A 751 -7.46 -49.14 16.39
N GLU A 752 -7.77 -48.40 17.46
CA GLU A 752 -9.12 -48.22 17.98
C GLU A 752 -9.68 -46.81 17.69
N GLU A 753 -8.96 -45.99 16.93
CA GLU A 753 -9.38 -44.63 16.59
C GLU A 753 -10.63 -44.65 15.71
N THR A 754 -11.78 -44.41 16.34
CA THR A 754 -13.10 -44.53 15.71
C THR A 754 -13.22 -43.64 14.47
N GLY A 755 -12.72 -42.39 14.53
CA GLY A 755 -12.81 -41.48 13.39
C GLY A 755 -12.01 -41.97 12.17
N THR A 756 -10.85 -42.59 12.39
CA THR A 756 -10.04 -43.17 11.31
C THR A 756 -10.71 -44.39 10.70
N LEU A 757 -11.31 -45.25 11.52
CA LEU A 757 -12.08 -46.42 11.06
C LEU A 757 -13.28 -46.00 10.21
N VAL A 758 -14.02 -44.98 10.62
CA VAL A 758 -15.16 -44.45 9.84
C VAL A 758 -14.67 -43.88 8.51
N LEU A 759 -13.63 -43.03 8.51
CA LEU A 759 -13.07 -42.45 7.27
C LEU A 759 -12.57 -43.53 6.30
N LEU A 760 -11.89 -44.57 6.79
CA LEU A 760 -11.48 -45.71 5.94
C LEU A 760 -12.69 -46.42 5.35
N GLY A 761 -13.72 -46.66 6.16
CA GLY A 761 -14.96 -47.26 5.70
C GLY A 761 -15.66 -46.43 4.63
N GLU A 762 -15.71 -45.10 4.78
CA GLU A 762 -16.28 -44.18 3.79
C GLU A 762 -15.50 -44.19 2.47
N VAL A 763 -14.16 -44.19 2.54
CA VAL A 763 -13.29 -44.30 1.36
C VAL A 763 -13.50 -45.64 0.65
N ASP A 764 -13.52 -46.76 1.38
CA ASP A 764 -13.78 -48.08 0.80
C ASP A 764 -15.19 -48.17 0.18
N LEU A 765 -16.18 -47.53 0.80
CA LEU A 765 -17.55 -47.45 0.29
C LEU A 765 -17.63 -46.69 -1.04
N ALA A 766 -16.91 -45.56 -1.14
CA ALA A 766 -16.76 -44.77 -2.36
C ALA A 766 -16.02 -45.55 -3.47
N LEU A 767 -14.99 -46.32 -3.11
CA LEU A 767 -14.26 -47.22 -4.02
C LEU A 767 -15.08 -48.45 -4.47
N GLY A 768 -16.25 -48.69 -3.84
CA GLY A 768 -17.15 -49.79 -4.14
C GLY A 768 -16.85 -51.09 -3.39
N ASP A 769 -15.93 -51.08 -2.42
CA ASP A 769 -15.58 -52.24 -1.60
C ASP A 769 -16.50 -52.35 -0.37
N LEU A 770 -17.71 -52.86 -0.61
CA LEU A 770 -18.74 -53.03 0.42
C LEU A 770 -18.34 -54.02 1.53
N ARG A 771 -17.33 -54.88 1.30
CA ARG A 771 -16.92 -55.88 2.29
C ARG A 771 -15.98 -55.24 3.29
N THR A 772 -14.93 -54.57 2.79
CA THR A 772 -13.94 -53.91 3.65
C THR A 772 -14.58 -52.73 4.38
N ALA A 773 -15.44 -51.94 3.72
CA ALA A 773 -16.18 -50.87 4.37
C ALA A 773 -17.02 -51.35 5.57
N ASP A 774 -17.76 -52.45 5.43
CA ASP A 774 -18.56 -53.03 6.52
C ASP A 774 -17.70 -53.52 7.69
N GLN A 775 -16.51 -54.08 7.40
CA GLN A 775 -15.55 -54.46 8.44
C GLN A 775 -15.06 -53.24 9.23
N GLN A 776 -14.66 -52.17 8.53
CA GLN A 776 -14.19 -50.94 9.18
C GLN A 776 -15.28 -50.30 10.04
N PHE A 777 -16.51 -50.18 9.52
CA PHE A 777 -17.61 -49.63 10.31
C PHE A 777 -18.01 -50.54 11.48
N THR A 778 -17.92 -51.86 11.33
CA THR A 778 -18.17 -52.79 12.44
C THR A 778 -17.16 -52.56 13.56
N HIS A 779 -15.88 -52.43 13.22
CA HIS A 779 -14.84 -52.10 14.21
C HIS A 779 -15.08 -50.73 14.83
N ALA A 780 -15.47 -49.71 14.05
CA ALA A 780 -15.80 -48.38 14.58
C ALA A 780 -16.94 -48.44 15.62
N CYS A 781 -17.99 -49.20 15.32
CA CYS A 781 -19.14 -49.41 16.22
C CYS A 781 -18.76 -50.17 17.50
N GLN A 782 -17.78 -51.08 17.43
CA GLN A 782 -17.27 -51.83 18.57
C GLN A 782 -16.38 -50.95 19.46
N ALA A 783 -15.50 -50.15 18.85
CA ALA A 783 -14.64 -49.20 19.55
C ALA A 783 -15.47 -48.09 20.22
N ASN A 784 -16.51 -47.59 19.54
CA ASN A 784 -17.41 -46.59 20.08
C ASN A 784 -18.86 -46.87 19.67
N ALA A 785 -19.66 -47.35 20.62
CA ALA A 785 -21.07 -47.63 20.40
C ALA A 785 -21.90 -46.37 20.03
N ARG A 786 -21.37 -45.16 20.28
CA ARG A 786 -21.99 -43.88 19.89
C ARG A 786 -21.61 -43.40 18.49
N ALA A 787 -20.85 -44.16 17.71
CA ALA A 787 -20.51 -43.85 16.31
C ALA A 787 -21.75 -43.97 15.40
N ALA A 788 -22.62 -42.97 15.43
CA ALA A 788 -23.90 -42.96 14.73
C ALA A 788 -23.76 -43.03 13.21
N ASN A 789 -22.77 -42.35 12.63
CA ASN A 789 -22.51 -42.40 11.19
C ASN A 789 -22.06 -43.80 10.77
N ALA A 790 -21.21 -44.46 11.58
CA ALA A 790 -20.80 -45.84 11.32
C ALA A 790 -22.01 -46.79 11.28
N TRP A 791 -22.92 -46.69 12.24
CA TRP A 791 -24.17 -47.47 12.24
C TRP A 791 -25.05 -47.16 11.02
N PHE A 792 -25.18 -45.89 10.65
CA PHE A 792 -25.97 -45.47 9.49
C PHE A 792 -25.41 -46.07 8.19
N LEU A 793 -24.10 -45.98 7.98
CA LEU A 793 -23.41 -46.48 6.78
C LEU A 793 -23.39 -48.01 6.70
N ARG A 794 -23.35 -48.73 7.83
CA ARG A 794 -23.57 -50.19 7.85
C ARG A 794 -24.96 -50.57 7.36
N GLY A 795 -25.99 -49.84 7.79
CA GLY A 795 -27.33 -50.08 7.31
C GLY A 795 -27.50 -49.81 5.81
N TYR A 796 -26.78 -48.83 5.26
CA TYR A 796 -26.70 -48.62 3.81
C TYR A 796 -26.11 -49.86 3.10
N ILE A 797 -25.03 -50.44 3.64
CA ILE A 797 -24.42 -51.65 3.07
C ILE A 797 -25.39 -52.85 3.14
N ALA A 798 -26.08 -53.05 4.26
CA ALA A 798 -27.09 -54.10 4.41
C ALA A 798 -28.25 -53.93 3.41
N TRP A 799 -28.74 -52.70 3.23
CA TRP A 799 -29.77 -52.39 2.24
C TRP A 799 -29.30 -52.68 0.81
N ARG A 800 -28.03 -52.37 0.51
CA ARG A 800 -27.40 -52.70 -0.79
C ARG A 800 -27.25 -54.20 -1.03
N ARG A 801 -27.11 -55.01 0.02
CA ARG A 801 -27.13 -56.48 -0.02
C ARG A 801 -28.56 -57.05 -0.07
N LYS A 802 -29.59 -56.19 -0.11
CA LYS A 802 -31.02 -56.54 -0.05
C LYS A 802 -31.45 -57.18 1.27
N ASP A 803 -30.72 -56.94 2.36
CA ASP A 803 -31.14 -57.31 3.71
C ASP A 803 -31.86 -56.12 4.37
N GLU A 804 -33.16 -56.00 4.10
CA GLU A 804 -33.97 -54.91 4.64
C GLU A 804 -34.12 -54.97 6.17
N ARG A 805 -34.05 -56.18 6.74
CA ARG A 805 -34.21 -56.39 8.18
C ARG A 805 -32.98 -55.89 8.92
N GLU A 806 -31.80 -56.23 8.44
CA GLU A 806 -30.53 -55.73 8.99
C GLU A 806 -30.39 -54.22 8.78
N ALA A 807 -30.76 -53.71 7.61
CA ALA A 807 -30.74 -52.27 7.32
C ALA A 807 -31.61 -51.47 8.29
N ALA A 808 -32.85 -51.92 8.55
CA ALA A 808 -33.74 -51.28 9.52
C ALA A 808 -33.20 -51.36 10.96
N ALA A 809 -32.56 -52.48 11.33
CA ALA A 809 -31.93 -52.64 12.63
C ALA A 809 -30.75 -51.66 12.83
N MET A 810 -29.95 -51.43 11.78
CA MET A 810 -28.83 -50.48 11.81
C MET A 810 -29.31 -49.03 11.87
N LEU A 811 -30.40 -48.65 11.19
CA LEU A 811 -31.04 -47.32 11.36
C LEU A 811 -31.50 -47.10 12.80
N ALA A 812 -32.09 -48.11 13.43
CA ALA A 812 -32.48 -48.04 14.84
C ALA A 812 -31.25 -47.88 15.77
N ALA A 813 -30.15 -48.57 15.46
CA ALA A 813 -28.88 -48.43 16.19
C ALA A 813 -28.27 -47.03 16.02
N ALA A 814 -28.25 -46.48 14.81
CA ALA A 814 -27.78 -45.12 14.52
C ALA A 814 -28.60 -44.08 15.30
N ARG A 815 -29.93 -44.21 15.30
CA ARG A 815 -30.82 -43.35 16.11
C ARG A 815 -30.54 -43.45 17.59
N LYS A 816 -30.29 -44.66 18.10
CA LYS A 816 -29.93 -44.87 19.52
C LYS A 816 -28.58 -44.23 19.86
N ALA A 817 -27.61 -44.32 18.96
CA ALA A 817 -26.28 -43.72 19.11
C ALA A 817 -26.33 -42.18 19.17
N LEU A 818 -27.23 -41.56 18.38
CA LEU A 818 -27.47 -40.11 18.38
C LEU A 818 -28.10 -39.57 19.68
N GLY A 819 -28.67 -40.44 20.51
CA GLY A 819 -29.25 -40.08 21.80
C GLY A 819 -30.70 -39.54 21.74
N PRO A 820 -31.33 -39.34 22.91
CA PRO A 820 -32.76 -39.01 23.01
C PRO A 820 -33.10 -37.59 22.55
N ASP A 821 -32.14 -36.68 22.57
CA ASP A 821 -32.33 -35.26 22.23
C ASP A 821 -32.21 -34.99 20.72
N TRP A 822 -31.79 -35.98 19.93
CA TRP A 822 -31.67 -35.85 18.50
C TRP A 822 -33.05 -35.74 17.83
N LYS A 823 -33.22 -34.72 16.97
CA LYS A 823 -34.43 -34.49 16.18
C LYS A 823 -34.08 -34.48 14.68
N PRO A 824 -34.91 -35.09 13.82
CA PRO A 824 -34.71 -35.09 12.38
C PRO A 824 -34.84 -33.68 11.78
N ARG A 825 -34.17 -33.45 10.65
CA ARG A 825 -34.22 -32.17 9.93
C ARG A 825 -35.67 -31.86 9.49
N GLY A 826 -36.18 -30.68 9.85
CA GLY A 826 -37.56 -30.26 9.56
C GLY A 826 -38.52 -30.27 10.76
N ALA A 827 -38.11 -30.76 11.93
CA ALA A 827 -38.83 -30.54 13.18
C ALA A 827 -38.65 -29.08 13.66
N ALA A 828 -39.75 -28.39 13.96
CA ALA A 828 -39.74 -26.98 14.40
C ALA A 828 -38.83 -26.79 15.64
N LEU A 829 -37.94 -25.80 15.57
CA LEU A 829 -37.01 -25.42 16.63
C LEU A 829 -37.56 -24.19 17.36
N GLU A 830 -37.95 -24.36 18.61
CA GLU A 830 -37.90 -23.28 19.60
C GLU A 830 -36.65 -23.57 20.45
N GLY A 831 -35.64 -22.70 20.30
CA GLY A 831 -34.40 -22.59 21.08
C GLY A 831 -33.64 -23.88 21.41
N ASP A 832 -32.44 -24.07 20.83
CA ASP A 832 -31.38 -24.66 21.66
C ASP A 832 -29.94 -24.36 21.20
N VAL A 833 -29.20 -23.78 22.14
CA VAL A 833 -27.75 -23.58 22.12
C VAL A 833 -27.14 -24.82 22.77
N LYS A 834 -26.90 -25.88 21.99
CA LYS A 834 -25.92 -26.96 22.30
C LYS A 834 -25.74 -28.00 21.17
N ARG A 835 -25.72 -27.57 19.91
CA ARG A 835 -25.57 -28.46 18.75
C ARG A 835 -24.12 -28.86 18.41
N SER A 836 -23.17 -28.77 19.36
CA SER A 836 -21.74 -29.02 19.09
C SER A 836 -21.04 -29.84 20.18
N MET A 837 -21.57 -31.03 20.46
CA MET A 837 -20.75 -32.09 21.07
C MET A 837 -20.98 -33.35 20.25
N TYR A 838 -19.92 -33.78 19.56
CA TYR A 838 -19.86 -34.92 18.63
C TYR A 838 -20.46 -34.69 17.23
N LYS A 839 -19.81 -33.85 16.42
CA LYS A 839 -19.84 -34.04 14.97
C LYS A 839 -18.82 -35.13 14.62
N GLU A 840 -19.30 -36.23 14.04
CA GLU A 840 -18.41 -37.26 13.51
C GLU A 840 -17.72 -36.74 12.24
N ALA A 841 -16.41 -36.96 12.15
CA ALA A 841 -15.63 -36.58 10.98
C ALA A 841 -15.90 -37.59 9.84
N GLY A 842 -16.18 -37.08 8.64
CA GLY A 842 -16.52 -37.91 7.48
C GLY A 842 -17.17 -37.11 6.37
N PHE A 843 -16.80 -37.40 5.11
CA PHE A 843 -17.38 -36.72 3.95
C PHE A 843 -18.77 -37.29 3.58
N LEU A 844 -19.10 -38.50 4.04
CA LEU A 844 -20.44 -39.07 3.91
C LEU A 844 -21.35 -38.77 5.12
N ASN A 845 -20.80 -38.22 6.21
CA ASN A 845 -21.57 -37.91 7.42
C ASN A 845 -22.76 -36.97 7.15
N VAL A 846 -22.66 -36.09 6.14
CA VAL A 846 -23.77 -35.22 5.72
C VAL A 846 -25.07 -36.00 5.48
N PHE A 847 -25.01 -37.21 4.94
CA PHE A 847 -26.21 -38.00 4.66
C PHE A 847 -26.86 -38.55 5.94
N ALA A 848 -26.06 -38.83 6.97
CA ALA A 848 -26.57 -39.20 8.29
C ALA A 848 -27.14 -37.98 9.03
N GLU A 849 -26.52 -36.80 8.90
CA GLU A 849 -27.01 -35.55 9.50
C GLU A 849 -28.33 -35.06 8.85
N GLU A 850 -28.48 -35.29 7.55
CA GLU A 850 -29.67 -34.89 6.78
C GLU A 850 -30.81 -35.92 6.81
N TRP A 851 -30.58 -37.09 7.40
CA TRP A 851 -31.58 -38.14 7.53
C TRP A 851 -32.82 -37.65 8.30
N ASP A 852 -34.00 -37.81 7.70
CA ASP A 852 -35.29 -37.40 8.23
C ASP A 852 -35.83 -38.31 9.36
N GLY A 853 -35.04 -39.29 9.82
CA GLY A 853 -35.44 -40.26 10.84
C GLY A 853 -36.36 -41.37 10.31
N SER A 854 -36.60 -41.45 9.00
CA SER A 854 -37.36 -42.53 8.37
C SER A 854 -36.77 -43.90 8.71
N ALA A 855 -37.60 -44.80 9.23
CA ALA A 855 -37.22 -46.20 9.46
C ALA A 855 -37.26 -47.06 8.19
N VAL A 856 -37.70 -46.50 7.05
CA VAL A 856 -37.76 -47.20 5.76
C VAL A 856 -36.40 -47.07 5.04
N PRO A 857 -35.63 -48.17 4.89
CA PRO A 857 -34.27 -48.10 4.33
C PRO A 857 -34.19 -47.46 2.94
N GLY A 858 -35.11 -47.81 2.04
CA GLY A 858 -35.14 -47.25 0.68
C GLY A 858 -35.32 -45.73 0.63
N ARG A 859 -36.00 -45.13 1.62
CA ARG A 859 -36.15 -43.67 1.76
C ARG A 859 -34.94 -43.05 2.44
N ALA A 860 -34.42 -43.68 3.50
CA ALA A 860 -33.28 -43.19 4.27
C ALA A 860 -31.98 -43.15 3.43
N TYR A 861 -31.80 -44.13 2.53
CA TYR A 861 -30.55 -44.34 1.81
C TYR A 861 -30.53 -43.87 0.36
N ALA A 862 -31.68 -43.44 -0.20
CA ALA A 862 -31.75 -42.98 -1.59
C ALA A 862 -30.79 -41.81 -1.90
N PRO A 863 -30.66 -40.76 -1.07
CA PRO A 863 -29.72 -39.65 -1.33
C PRO A 863 -28.26 -40.11 -1.38
N LEU A 864 -27.86 -40.96 -0.43
CA LEU A 864 -26.50 -41.53 -0.39
C LEU A 864 -26.22 -42.44 -1.60
N GLU A 865 -27.21 -43.25 -2.03
CA GLU A 865 -27.09 -44.07 -3.23
C GLU A 865 -26.90 -43.23 -4.49
N GLU A 866 -27.64 -42.14 -4.62
CA GLU A 866 -27.50 -41.23 -5.76
C GLU A 866 -26.12 -40.59 -5.80
N TYR A 867 -25.62 -40.13 -4.64
CA TYR A 867 -24.28 -39.56 -4.51
C TYR A 867 -23.20 -40.58 -4.88
N LEU A 868 -23.22 -41.77 -4.29
CA LEU A 868 -22.21 -42.81 -4.54
C LEU A 868 -22.23 -43.35 -5.97
N ARG A 869 -23.37 -43.30 -6.68
CA ARG A 869 -23.45 -43.66 -8.11
C ARG A 869 -22.64 -42.75 -9.01
N ARG A 870 -22.41 -41.48 -8.62
CA ARG A 870 -21.64 -40.52 -9.43
C ARG A 870 -20.16 -40.87 -9.53
N PHE A 871 -19.61 -41.59 -8.55
CA PHE A 871 -18.20 -42.03 -8.52
C PHE A 871 -17.96 -43.41 -9.14
N ARG A 872 -19.04 -44.14 -9.45
CA ARG A 872 -19.01 -45.50 -10.03
C ARG A 872 -19.30 -45.52 -11.54
N ARG A 873 -19.66 -44.36 -12.10
CA ARG A 873 -19.68 -44.09 -13.54
C ARG A 873 -18.33 -43.52 -13.93
#